data_AF-A0A2E4EGY2-F1
#
_entry.id   AF-A0A2E4EGY2-F1
#
_cell.length_a   1.000
_cell.length_b   1.000
_cell.length_c   1.000
_cell.angle_alpha   90.00
_cell.angle_beta   90.00
_cell.angle_gamma   90.00
#
_symmetry.space_group_name_H-M   'P 1'
#
loop_
_entity.id
_entity.type
_entity.pdbx_description
1 polymer ?
#
loop_
_entity_poly.entity_id
_entity_poly.type
_entity_poly.pdbx_seq_one_letter_code
_entity_poly.pdbx_strand_id
1 'polypeptide(L)'
;MKEGLKNQFKSVWFHAVLSLAISFGLLVIIDPGQQIKHRISNTNISWDVENVNPGNARSEFSLFDTSYFVIHPGAQKPVIVNYNFHFDGRIRVVLGITGWATIEKEGDGIVDYVVLKNSDTIYNEKITHIEDQEFYFDVLQQDSITVIIDKGENISGDLGCITFEKSKKKNLFWIIPLCCLVGIWFFFLLRQGYFFIFLFPGTVSYLLLSVCLSKLNLFEFEDFLVSVVLFGLFTGAQTLIYQSKSKIFRLLTSSFLHIMWIILAILPLSFISYESVYGEEISRDQYMAFFQTNTAEAIEYMETGTPVNIVIVFVVLIVLSIVSVLKSRVQKRIPQKHLILISILVFIQLILLVQNWNQLNFLQSAVGYYKEYKTELVEYKKSVERFKNMDTKVEATKNQKGETYVVVIGESLNKNHMSLYGYHRKTTPFLDSLNETGELSVFENAIANHTHTMSVLGLSFTQANQLNGYKPSEAAPLIPMLKSAGFKTFWLSNQMRYGIYDNLVSVIAQSCDETYFINKNIGEMVVTNDFDGAIISRLSSILSKSTDENRVIFVHLMGSHGAYDERYPEEFEAFKGDLNRSVFGNQHPRYINYYDNSVLYNDWVISKVFDELKSVSGQPASMVYFSDHSEDVKRGLGHNSGAFTFEMVEIPFLVWFNDSYVSRYPEKVKTVKKNLPRYFSNDLFYEMALGLMEVKTKANYLPLDITDTSFNLTEKDVYTYHGKKKIIDPEYRRYHIQRHQSALLQQNQGLKYIPHRVNTKGMLFEVIEHGFKGMELDLVTEETENENAVFKIGHFEEKFMTNNTLEDVLQWDTKQQLQKIWLDVKNLDDANMGMFLSRLNQLDKKYNLKNRIIVESSTPSPEFKKISDGGFHTSYYLPYSLFDLSDPKSKRNRAQQIINQIKSQKVAAISFDNGLYGFVVEYLEPGLNKEIIYHTWDTSKEFNDPDLLQQLQTADYWENERVKTVLLRFKSPYYL
;
A
#
# COMPACT_ATOMS: atom_id res chain seq x y z
N MET A 1 59.56 15.59 -19.20
CA MET A 1 58.29 15.97 -18.52
C MET A 1 57.07 15.16 -18.98
N LYS A 2 56.56 15.27 -20.22
CA LYS A 2 55.28 14.62 -20.63
C LYS A 2 55.20 13.11 -20.38
N GLU A 3 56.28 12.33 -20.54
CA GLU A 3 56.26 10.89 -20.20
C GLU A 3 56.32 10.60 -18.70
N GLY A 4 57.06 11.41 -17.92
CA GLY A 4 57.12 11.29 -16.46
C GLY A 4 55.75 11.51 -15.81
N LEU A 5 55.06 12.59 -16.20
CA LEU A 5 53.68 12.86 -15.78
C LEU A 5 52.71 11.74 -16.19
N LYS A 6 52.89 11.14 -17.36
CA LYS A 6 52.04 10.04 -17.86
C LYS A 6 52.26 8.72 -17.10
N ASN A 7 53.47 8.49 -16.61
CA ASN A 7 53.80 7.35 -15.74
C ASN A 7 53.38 7.59 -14.29
N GLN A 8 53.49 8.83 -13.78
CA GLN A 8 52.93 9.20 -12.47
C GLN A 8 51.40 9.07 -12.45
N PHE A 9 50.68 9.59 -13.46
CA PHE A 9 49.22 9.43 -13.55
C PHE A 9 48.79 7.97 -13.59
N LYS A 10 49.51 7.13 -14.36
CA LYS A 10 49.30 5.68 -14.36
C LYS A 10 49.56 5.05 -12.99
N SER A 11 50.61 5.46 -12.28
CA SER A 11 50.93 4.96 -10.95
C SER A 11 49.87 5.34 -9.93
N VAL A 12 49.44 6.61 -9.89
CA VAL A 12 48.42 7.09 -8.95
C VAL A 12 47.07 6.44 -9.21
N TRP A 13 46.63 6.32 -10.47
CA TRP A 13 45.40 5.59 -10.81
C TRP A 13 45.52 4.08 -10.59
N PHE A 14 46.71 3.49 -10.78
CA PHE A 14 46.96 2.09 -10.46
C PHE A 14 46.80 1.84 -8.96
N HIS A 15 47.38 2.68 -8.10
CA HIS A 15 47.19 2.59 -6.66
C HIS A 15 45.73 2.87 -6.28
N ALA A 16 45.07 3.87 -6.87
CA ALA A 16 43.66 4.16 -6.57
C ALA A 16 42.72 2.99 -6.94
N VAL A 17 42.89 2.37 -8.12
CA VAL A 17 42.03 1.25 -8.56
C VAL A 17 42.41 -0.07 -7.89
N LEU A 18 43.70 -0.32 -7.66
CA LEU A 18 44.14 -1.49 -6.89
C LEU A 18 43.70 -1.38 -5.44
N SER A 19 43.82 -0.20 -4.82
CA SER A 19 43.22 0.09 -3.52
C SER A 19 41.71 0.02 -3.56
N LEU A 20 41.00 0.47 -4.60
CA LEU A 20 39.55 0.26 -4.66
C LEU A 20 39.19 -1.22 -4.73
N ALA A 21 39.83 -2.01 -5.59
CA ALA A 21 39.56 -3.45 -5.73
C ALA A 21 39.97 -4.25 -4.48
N ILE A 22 41.11 -3.91 -3.87
CA ILE A 22 41.55 -4.49 -2.60
C ILE A 22 40.67 -4.00 -1.45
N SER A 23 40.20 -2.74 -1.42
CA SER A 23 39.27 -2.22 -0.41
C SER A 23 37.86 -2.76 -0.58
N PHE A 24 37.40 -3.08 -1.79
CA PHE A 24 36.10 -3.72 -2.02
C PHE A 24 36.17 -5.21 -1.66
N GLY A 25 37.25 -5.90 -2.06
CA GLY A 25 37.55 -7.25 -1.59
C GLY A 25 37.74 -7.31 -0.07
N LEU A 26 38.39 -6.30 0.52
CA LEU A 26 38.53 -6.17 1.96
C LEU A 26 37.23 -5.77 2.63
N LEU A 27 36.36 -4.94 2.06
CA LEU A 27 35.02 -4.66 2.61
C LEU A 27 34.19 -5.94 2.72
N VAL A 28 34.30 -6.84 1.72
CA VAL A 28 33.70 -8.19 1.73
C VAL A 28 34.40 -9.17 2.71
N ILE A 29 35.61 -8.85 3.19
CA ILE A 29 36.39 -9.64 4.17
C ILE A 29 36.30 -9.06 5.60
N ILE A 30 36.05 -7.76 5.74
CA ILE A 30 36.04 -6.98 6.99
C ILE A 30 34.67 -7.03 7.69
N ASP A 31 33.62 -7.47 6.99
CA ASP A 31 32.46 -8.09 7.65
C ASP A 31 32.47 -9.63 7.46
N PRO A 32 33.30 -10.36 8.24
CA PRO A 32 33.19 -11.81 8.35
C PRO A 32 31.98 -12.23 9.21
N GLY A 33 31.27 -11.28 9.84
CA GLY A 33 30.17 -11.49 10.79
C GLY A 33 28.82 -11.70 10.11
N GLN A 34 28.58 -11.12 8.94
CA GLN A 34 27.40 -11.45 8.12
C GLN A 34 27.52 -12.85 7.53
N GLN A 35 27.12 -13.83 8.33
CA GLN A 35 26.44 -15.01 7.80
C GLN A 35 25.18 -14.55 7.05
N ILE A 36 24.85 -15.22 5.95
CA ILE A 36 23.55 -14.99 5.29
C ILE A 36 22.50 -15.66 6.18
N LYS A 37 21.58 -14.84 6.68
CA LYS A 37 20.57 -15.22 7.68
C LYS A 37 19.23 -15.30 6.99
N HIS A 38 18.79 -16.51 6.61
CA HIS A 38 17.42 -16.69 6.14
C HIS A 38 16.52 -16.95 7.35
N ARG A 39 15.48 -16.14 7.53
CA ARG A 39 14.38 -16.46 8.44
C ARG A 39 13.79 -17.80 8.03
N ILE A 40 13.57 -18.68 8.99
CA ILE A 40 13.03 -20.00 8.73
C ILE A 40 11.51 -19.88 8.68
N SER A 41 10.89 -20.29 7.57
CA SER A 41 9.44 -20.15 7.41
C SER A 41 8.66 -21.11 8.30
N ASN A 42 7.40 -20.79 8.57
CA ASN A 42 6.47 -21.65 9.32
C ASN A 42 6.21 -23.01 8.64
N THR A 43 6.66 -23.23 7.40
CA THR A 43 6.61 -24.56 6.74
C THR A 43 7.83 -25.43 7.04
N ASN A 44 8.90 -24.87 7.61
CA ASN A 44 10.19 -25.54 7.84
C ASN A 44 10.36 -26.05 9.28
N ILE A 45 9.60 -25.52 10.25
CA ILE A 45 9.60 -25.91 11.66
C ILE A 45 8.15 -26.04 12.13
N SER A 46 7.85 -27.04 12.96
CA SER A 46 6.63 -27.08 13.78
C SER A 46 7.00 -27.09 15.25
N TRP A 47 6.19 -26.50 16.13
CA TRP A 47 6.49 -26.39 17.55
C TRP A 47 5.30 -26.69 18.46
N ASP A 48 5.60 -27.02 19.71
CA ASP A 48 4.64 -27.15 20.82
C ASP A 48 5.19 -26.47 22.07
N VAL A 49 4.32 -25.98 22.95
CA VAL A 49 4.69 -25.20 24.15
C VAL A 49 4.02 -25.78 25.39
N GLU A 50 4.82 -26.21 26.36
CA GLU A 50 4.35 -26.71 27.65
C GLU A 50 4.42 -25.62 28.75
N ASN A 51 3.62 -25.81 29.81
CA ASN A 51 3.49 -24.93 30.99
C ASN A 51 2.90 -23.52 30.75
N VAL A 52 2.39 -23.21 29.55
CA VAL A 52 1.57 -22.02 29.27
C VAL A 52 0.08 -22.40 29.42
N ASN A 53 -0.54 -21.99 30.53
CA ASN A 53 -1.93 -22.34 30.88
C ASN A 53 -2.68 -21.14 31.49
N PRO A 54 -4.03 -21.05 31.39
CA PRO A 54 -4.82 -19.95 31.96
C PRO A 54 -4.68 -19.75 33.48
N GLY A 55 -4.28 -20.79 34.22
CA GLY A 55 -3.98 -20.72 35.65
C GLY A 55 -2.61 -20.10 35.98
N ASN A 56 -1.76 -19.87 34.98
CA ASN A 56 -0.47 -19.19 35.08
C ASN A 56 -0.60 -17.82 34.37
N ALA A 57 -1.54 -17.01 34.86
CA ALA A 57 -2.17 -15.93 34.12
C ALA A 57 -1.24 -14.73 33.86
N ARG A 58 -0.48 -14.78 32.76
CA ARG A 58 -0.20 -13.67 31.83
C ARG A 58 0.71 -14.03 30.66
N SER A 59 1.48 -15.13 30.69
CA SER A 59 2.45 -15.44 29.63
C SER A 59 1.82 -15.64 28.25
N GLU A 60 2.05 -14.69 27.34
CA GLU A 60 1.63 -14.75 25.94
C GLU A 60 2.76 -15.29 25.04
N PHE A 61 2.44 -16.30 24.23
CA PHE A 61 3.30 -16.82 23.18
C PHE A 61 2.77 -16.35 21.83
N SER A 62 3.48 -15.41 21.18
CA SER A 62 3.05 -14.79 19.92
C SER A 62 4.21 -14.71 18.93
N LEU A 63 4.07 -15.40 17.80
CA LEU A 63 5.05 -15.37 16.71
C LEU A 63 4.72 -14.26 15.71
N PHE A 64 5.36 -13.11 15.87
CA PHE A 64 5.36 -12.01 14.90
C PHE A 64 6.67 -12.01 14.09
N ASP A 65 6.74 -12.78 13.00
CA ASP A 65 7.82 -12.83 11.98
C ASP A 65 9.27 -13.02 12.48
N THR A 66 9.43 -13.16 13.79
CA THR A 66 10.63 -13.20 14.62
C THR A 66 10.19 -13.78 15.95
N SER A 67 10.93 -14.76 16.46
CA SER A 67 10.49 -15.59 17.58
C SER A 67 10.75 -14.93 18.94
N TYR A 68 9.89 -13.97 19.28
CA TYR A 68 9.78 -13.35 20.61
C TYR A 68 8.68 -14.04 21.44
N PHE A 69 8.81 -14.11 22.77
CA PHE A 69 7.74 -14.62 23.65
C PHE A 69 7.83 -13.97 25.04
N VAL A 70 6.67 -13.74 25.68
CA VAL A 70 6.61 -12.96 26.93
C VAL A 70 6.46 -13.89 28.13
N ILE A 71 7.48 -13.91 29.01
CA ILE A 71 7.41 -14.58 30.31
C ILE A 71 7.29 -13.53 31.41
N HIS A 72 6.09 -13.42 31.96
CA HIS A 72 5.81 -12.53 33.07
C HIS A 72 6.26 -13.12 34.43
N PRO A 73 6.53 -12.29 35.45
CA PRO A 73 6.86 -12.74 36.80
C PRO A 73 5.84 -13.69 37.42
N GLY A 74 6.32 -14.72 38.13
CA GLY A 74 5.48 -15.62 38.95
C GLY A 74 5.20 -17.01 38.37
N ALA A 75 5.82 -17.40 37.26
CA ALA A 75 5.69 -18.75 36.71
C ALA A 75 6.31 -19.80 37.66
N GLN A 76 5.48 -20.68 38.25
CA GLN A 76 5.93 -21.74 39.18
C GLN A 76 6.69 -22.90 38.52
N LYS A 77 6.79 -22.91 37.19
CA LYS A 77 7.49 -23.92 36.39
C LYS A 77 8.13 -23.24 35.18
N PRO A 78 9.29 -23.74 34.70
CA PRO A 78 9.90 -23.23 33.49
C PRO A 78 9.00 -23.45 32.26
N VAL A 79 9.07 -22.52 31.32
CA VAL A 79 8.43 -22.65 30.01
C VAL A 79 9.28 -23.58 29.15
N ILE A 80 8.66 -24.53 28.47
CA ILE A 80 9.36 -25.50 27.62
C ILE A 80 8.78 -25.37 26.22
N VAL A 81 9.63 -25.09 25.23
CA VAL A 81 9.25 -25.03 23.82
C VAL A 81 9.97 -26.11 23.04
N ASN A 82 9.22 -26.99 22.41
CA ASN A 82 9.71 -28.09 21.59
C ASN A 82 9.61 -27.72 20.11
N TYR A 83 10.74 -27.52 19.42
CA TYR A 83 10.82 -27.22 17.99
C TYR A 83 11.24 -28.46 17.20
N ASN A 84 10.49 -28.85 16.18
CA ASN A 84 10.76 -30.00 15.31
C ASN A 84 11.10 -29.52 13.89
N PHE A 85 12.24 -29.95 13.36
CA PHE A 85 12.80 -29.42 12.11
C PHE A 85 12.47 -30.32 10.91
N HIS A 86 11.93 -29.71 9.86
CA HIS A 86 11.51 -30.39 8.61
C HIS A 86 12.52 -30.23 7.46
N PHE A 87 13.75 -29.80 7.76
CA PHE A 87 14.82 -29.58 6.78
C PHE A 87 16.21 -29.90 7.34
N ASP A 88 17.13 -30.28 6.46
CA ASP A 88 18.56 -30.38 6.77
C ASP A 88 19.26 -29.01 6.62
N GLY A 89 20.09 -28.64 7.59
CA GLY A 89 20.92 -27.44 7.49
C GLY A 89 21.61 -27.04 8.79
N ARG A 90 22.44 -26.00 8.73
CA ARG A 90 22.95 -25.35 9.95
C ARG A 90 21.96 -24.28 10.39
N ILE A 91 21.81 -24.10 11.68
CA ILE A 91 21.00 -23.02 12.27
C ILE A 91 21.84 -22.13 13.19
N ARG A 92 21.48 -20.86 13.25
CA ARG A 92 21.83 -19.91 14.31
C ARG A 92 20.70 -19.92 15.32
N VAL A 93 21.05 -20.01 16.59
CA VAL A 93 20.14 -19.74 17.72
C VAL A 93 20.64 -18.48 18.40
N VAL A 94 19.74 -17.51 18.58
CA VAL A 94 19.99 -16.26 19.31
C VAL A 94 19.13 -16.29 20.56
N LEU A 95 19.75 -16.27 21.74
CA LEU A 95 19.08 -16.18 23.04
C LEU A 95 19.35 -14.81 23.63
N GLY A 96 18.35 -14.14 24.20
CA GLY A 96 18.56 -12.78 24.67
C GLY A 96 17.43 -12.22 25.54
N ILE A 97 17.65 -11.00 26.01
CA ILE A 97 16.72 -10.25 26.87
C ILE A 97 16.43 -8.92 26.18
N THR A 98 15.15 -8.65 25.88
CA THR A 98 14.81 -7.45 25.10
C THR A 98 15.04 -6.17 25.92
N GLY A 99 15.65 -5.15 25.30
CA GLY A 99 16.10 -3.91 25.95
C GLY A 99 15.02 -2.96 26.50
N TRP A 100 13.80 -3.44 26.77
CA TRP A 100 12.73 -2.67 27.44
C TRP A 100 12.73 -2.91 28.96
N ALA A 101 13.51 -3.87 29.47
CA ALA A 101 13.64 -4.13 30.90
C ALA A 101 14.42 -3.01 31.62
N THR A 102 13.75 -2.30 32.53
CA THR A 102 14.38 -1.34 33.44
C THR A 102 15.18 -2.07 34.52
N ILE A 103 16.51 -2.08 34.42
CA ILE A 103 17.41 -2.66 35.43
C ILE A 103 17.47 -1.72 36.65
N GLU A 104 16.47 -1.80 37.52
CA GLU A 104 16.37 -0.96 38.73
C GLU A 104 16.92 -1.62 40.00
N LYS A 105 17.04 -2.96 40.04
CA LYS A 105 17.62 -3.69 41.19
C LYS A 105 18.61 -4.78 40.78
N GLU A 106 19.48 -5.12 41.73
CA GLU A 106 20.43 -6.22 41.64
C GLU A 106 19.65 -7.56 41.58
N GLY A 107 19.64 -8.20 40.40
CA GLY A 107 18.87 -9.42 40.12
C GLY A 107 17.64 -9.24 39.21
N ASP A 108 17.36 -8.03 38.73
CA ASP A 108 16.46 -7.81 37.57
C ASP A 108 17.21 -8.17 36.26
N GLY A 109 16.50 -8.77 35.29
CA GLY A 109 17.07 -9.09 33.97
C GLY A 109 18.00 -10.31 33.94
N ILE A 110 17.69 -11.37 34.71
CA ILE A 110 18.36 -12.68 34.60
C ILE A 110 17.38 -13.71 34.04
N VAL A 111 17.82 -14.46 33.03
CA VAL A 111 17.05 -15.58 32.45
C VAL A 111 17.97 -16.80 32.28
N ASP A 112 17.52 -17.95 32.78
CA ASP A 112 18.21 -19.24 32.64
C ASP A 112 17.72 -19.93 31.38
N TYR A 113 18.63 -20.24 30.46
CA TYR A 113 18.32 -20.94 29.21
C TYR A 113 19.02 -22.30 29.17
N VAL A 114 18.24 -23.37 29.00
CA VAL A 114 18.75 -24.70 28.67
C VAL A 114 18.24 -25.10 27.28
N VAL A 115 19.15 -25.35 26.34
CA VAL A 115 18.81 -25.87 25.02
C VAL A 115 19.28 -27.32 24.92
N LEU A 116 18.33 -28.20 24.62
CA LEU A 116 18.52 -29.62 24.38
C LEU A 116 18.34 -29.88 22.88
N LYS A 117 19.21 -30.69 22.27
CA LYS A 117 19.00 -31.26 20.95
C LYS A 117 18.79 -32.77 21.09
N ASN A 118 17.64 -33.29 20.67
CA ASN A 118 17.27 -34.71 20.83
C ASN A 118 17.46 -35.24 22.27
N SER A 119 17.20 -34.39 23.28
CA SER A 119 17.45 -34.59 24.73
C SER A 119 18.89 -34.40 25.23
N ASP A 120 19.90 -34.22 24.36
CA ASP A 120 21.27 -33.89 24.79
C ASP A 120 21.44 -32.38 25.01
N THR A 121 21.97 -31.98 26.17
CA THR A 121 22.21 -30.55 26.47
C THR A 121 23.34 -29.97 25.62
N ILE A 122 23.01 -28.98 24.79
CA ILE A 122 23.94 -28.26 23.92
C ILE A 122 24.20 -26.81 24.36
N TYR A 123 23.33 -26.25 25.21
CA TYR A 123 23.52 -24.96 25.88
C TYR A 123 22.86 -24.98 27.26
N ASN A 124 23.51 -24.39 28.27
CA ASN A 124 22.97 -24.26 29.63
C ASN A 124 23.72 -23.13 30.35
N GLU A 125 23.23 -21.90 30.22
CA GLU A 125 23.83 -20.71 30.85
C GLU A 125 22.76 -19.72 31.31
N LYS A 126 23.17 -18.82 32.21
CA LYS A 126 22.36 -17.69 32.69
C LYS A 126 22.73 -16.45 31.88
N ILE A 127 21.76 -15.81 31.25
CA ILE A 127 21.95 -14.51 30.58
C ILE A 127 21.61 -13.41 31.58
N THR A 128 22.55 -12.48 31.81
CA THR A 128 22.45 -11.43 32.85
C THR A 128 22.60 -10.01 32.31
N HIS A 129 22.71 -9.84 30.99
CA HIS A 129 22.95 -8.56 30.31
C HIS A 129 22.15 -8.48 29.00
N ILE A 130 22.01 -7.26 28.45
CA ILE A 130 21.24 -6.97 27.23
C ILE A 130 21.98 -7.44 25.93
N GLU A 131 23.13 -8.10 26.06
CA GLU A 131 23.87 -8.66 24.91
C GLU A 131 23.40 -10.10 24.59
N ASP A 132 22.71 -10.25 23.46
CA ASP A 132 22.26 -11.53 22.92
C ASP A 132 23.41 -12.54 22.79
N GLN A 133 23.16 -13.78 23.24
CA GLN A 133 24.06 -14.92 23.08
C GLN A 133 23.73 -15.70 21.81
N GLU A 134 24.75 -15.94 20.97
CA GLU A 134 24.61 -16.64 19.69
C GLU A 134 25.40 -17.94 19.63
N PHE A 135 24.77 -19.02 19.15
CA PHE A 135 25.49 -20.26 18.83
C PHE A 135 24.90 -20.98 17.61
N TYR A 136 25.71 -21.89 17.05
CA TYR A 136 25.53 -22.42 15.70
C TYR A 136 25.78 -23.93 15.60
N PHE A 137 24.74 -24.71 15.32
CA PHE A 137 24.81 -26.16 15.19
C PHE A 137 24.02 -26.68 13.99
N ASP A 138 24.36 -27.89 13.56
CA ASP A 138 23.75 -28.55 12.41
C ASP A 138 22.48 -29.32 12.89
N VAL A 139 21.39 -29.23 12.13
CA VAL A 139 20.12 -29.97 12.30
C VAL A 139 19.83 -30.81 11.06
N LEU A 140 19.21 -31.96 11.29
CA LEU A 140 18.67 -32.89 10.31
C LEU A 140 17.14 -32.84 10.35
N GLN A 141 16.51 -33.24 9.26
CA GLN A 141 15.09 -33.55 9.23
C GLN A 141 14.78 -34.60 10.32
N GLN A 142 13.78 -34.32 11.18
CA GLN A 142 13.42 -35.06 12.41
C GLN A 142 14.24 -34.73 13.68
N ASP A 143 15.24 -33.84 13.64
CA ASP A 143 15.84 -33.34 14.89
C ASP A 143 14.82 -32.49 15.66
N SER A 144 14.79 -32.69 16.98
CA SER A 144 14.04 -31.88 17.94
C SER A 144 14.97 -31.00 18.76
N ILE A 145 14.55 -29.75 18.99
CA ILE A 145 15.21 -28.80 19.87
C ILE A 145 14.23 -28.41 20.95
N THR A 146 14.51 -28.79 22.19
CA THR A 146 13.74 -28.35 23.36
C THR A 146 14.48 -27.19 24.00
N VAL A 147 13.83 -26.03 24.11
CA VAL A 147 14.36 -24.90 24.88
C VAL A 147 13.54 -24.75 26.16
N ILE A 148 14.23 -24.84 27.30
CA ILE A 148 13.69 -24.64 28.63
C ILE A 148 14.13 -23.26 29.09
N ILE A 149 13.18 -22.42 29.50
CA ILE A 149 13.41 -21.06 29.99
C ILE A 149 12.89 -20.95 31.43
N ASP A 150 13.75 -20.53 32.35
CA ASP A 150 13.39 -20.21 33.74
C ASP A 150 13.79 -18.76 34.09
N LYS A 151 12.94 -18.09 34.87
CA LYS A 151 13.10 -16.69 35.30
C LYS A 151 13.09 -16.53 36.83
N GLY A 152 12.76 -17.58 37.58
CA GLY A 152 12.66 -17.52 39.05
C GLY A 152 11.58 -16.57 39.57
N GLU A 153 11.70 -16.16 40.84
CA GLU A 153 10.63 -15.47 41.61
C GLU A 153 10.65 -13.91 41.54
N ASN A 154 11.56 -13.29 40.77
CA ASN A 154 11.76 -11.82 40.79
C ASN A 154 10.73 -11.01 39.97
N ILE A 155 10.52 -9.75 40.38
CA ILE A 155 9.23 -9.03 40.25
C ILE A 155 9.24 -7.91 39.18
N SER A 156 9.93 -8.10 38.05
CA SER A 156 9.94 -7.15 36.91
C SER A 156 9.56 -7.85 35.59
N GLY A 157 8.62 -7.27 34.85
CA GLY A 157 8.29 -7.70 33.48
C GLY A 157 9.21 -6.99 32.45
N ASP A 158 9.71 -7.59 31.37
CA ASP A 158 9.57 -8.95 30.86
C ASP A 158 10.95 -9.54 30.49
N LEU A 159 11.49 -9.63 29.26
CA LEU A 159 11.02 -10.41 28.10
C LEU A 159 12.23 -11.23 27.57
N GLY A 160 12.08 -12.53 27.27
CA GLY A 160 13.14 -13.38 26.71
C GLY A 160 12.92 -13.66 25.21
N CYS A 161 13.97 -13.75 24.40
CA CYS A 161 13.86 -14.04 22.97
C CYS A 161 14.64 -15.30 22.56
N ILE A 162 14.15 -16.02 21.53
CA ILE A 162 14.85 -17.16 20.91
C ILE A 162 14.66 -17.06 19.39
N THR A 163 15.62 -16.54 18.63
CA THR A 163 15.50 -16.47 17.16
C THR A 163 16.25 -17.63 16.49
N PHE A 164 15.57 -18.34 15.57
CA PHE A 164 16.17 -19.35 14.70
C PHE A 164 16.34 -18.83 13.27
N GLU A 165 17.55 -18.95 12.72
CA GLU A 165 17.85 -18.59 11.33
C GLU A 165 18.65 -19.69 10.64
N LYS A 166 18.42 -19.91 9.35
CA LYS A 166 19.22 -20.87 8.57
C LYS A 166 20.57 -20.26 8.20
N SER A 167 21.63 -20.99 8.51
CA SER A 167 23.04 -20.65 8.25
C SER A 167 23.62 -21.58 7.18
N LYS A 168 24.40 -21.05 6.24
CA LYS A 168 25.25 -21.84 5.32
C LYS A 168 26.73 -21.70 5.71
N LYS A 169 27.47 -22.81 5.80
CA LYS A 169 28.94 -22.79 5.94
C LYS A 169 29.57 -22.19 4.68
N LYS A 170 30.19 -21.00 4.77
CA LYS A 170 30.95 -20.39 3.66
C LYS A 170 32.18 -21.26 3.31
N ASN A 171 32.17 -21.91 2.15
CA ASN A 171 33.33 -22.65 1.63
C ASN A 171 34.42 -21.70 1.08
N LEU A 172 35.13 -21.03 1.99
CA LEU A 172 36.14 -20.00 1.66
C LEU A 172 37.38 -20.50 0.91
N PHE A 173 37.61 -21.81 0.86
CA PHE A 173 38.84 -22.42 0.35
C PHE A 173 39.09 -22.17 -1.16
N TRP A 174 38.03 -22.07 -1.96
CA TRP A 174 38.12 -21.79 -3.41
C TRP A 174 38.04 -20.29 -3.75
N ILE A 175 37.67 -19.44 -2.79
CA ILE A 175 37.40 -18.01 -3.00
C ILE A 175 38.69 -17.21 -3.20
N ILE A 176 39.67 -17.43 -2.31
CA ILE A 176 40.94 -16.68 -2.32
C ILE A 176 41.71 -16.93 -3.63
N PRO A 177 41.85 -18.17 -4.16
CA PRO A 177 42.43 -18.38 -5.48
C PRO A 177 41.69 -17.65 -6.61
N LEU A 178 40.35 -17.63 -6.60
CA LEU A 178 39.56 -17.06 -7.71
C LEU A 178 39.66 -15.52 -7.75
N CYS A 179 39.52 -14.86 -6.60
CA CYS A 179 39.69 -13.40 -6.51
C CYS A 179 41.12 -12.98 -6.84
N CYS A 180 42.12 -13.76 -6.41
CA CYS A 180 43.51 -13.57 -6.82
C CYS A 180 43.69 -13.74 -8.34
N LEU A 181 43.09 -14.75 -8.97
CA LEU A 181 43.19 -14.95 -10.42
C LEU A 181 42.57 -13.80 -11.22
N VAL A 182 41.39 -13.30 -10.81
CA VAL A 182 40.75 -12.13 -11.45
C VAL A 182 41.58 -10.86 -11.21
N GLY A 183 42.11 -10.65 -10.00
CA GLY A 183 42.99 -9.52 -9.69
C GLY A 183 44.31 -9.54 -10.45
N ILE A 184 44.96 -10.71 -10.56
CA ILE A 184 46.17 -10.94 -11.38
C ILE A 184 45.87 -10.66 -12.85
N TRP A 185 44.73 -11.12 -13.34
CA TRP A 185 44.31 -10.90 -14.73
C TRP A 185 44.06 -9.41 -15.03
N PHE A 186 43.38 -8.71 -14.13
CA PHE A 186 43.16 -7.27 -14.20
C PHE A 186 44.48 -6.48 -14.16
N PHE A 187 45.42 -6.88 -13.28
CA PHE A 187 46.78 -6.35 -13.20
C PHE A 187 47.54 -6.53 -14.54
N PHE A 188 47.45 -7.69 -15.18
CA PHE A 188 48.08 -7.94 -16.49
C PHE A 188 47.51 -7.03 -17.60
N LEU A 189 46.21 -6.79 -17.61
CA LEU A 189 45.56 -5.89 -18.58
C LEU A 189 45.97 -4.42 -18.35
N LEU A 190 45.95 -3.96 -17.09
CA LEU A 190 46.37 -2.61 -16.70
C LEU A 190 47.84 -2.32 -17.06
N ARG A 191 48.76 -3.23 -16.70
CA ARG A 191 50.21 -3.04 -16.91
C ARG A 191 50.59 -2.84 -18.37
N GLN A 192 49.85 -3.44 -19.30
CA GLN A 192 50.11 -3.36 -20.74
C GLN A 192 49.48 -2.13 -21.42
N GLY A 193 48.69 -1.34 -20.70
CA GLY A 193 48.10 -0.09 -21.21
C GLY A 193 46.91 -0.29 -22.17
N TYR A 194 46.22 -1.44 -22.09
CA TYR A 194 44.94 -1.64 -22.75
C TYR A 194 43.87 -0.91 -21.91
N PHE A 195 43.29 0.15 -22.49
CA PHE A 195 42.64 1.19 -21.69
C PHE A 195 41.29 0.76 -21.09
N PHE A 196 41.08 1.16 -19.84
CA PHE A 196 39.86 0.97 -19.03
C PHE A 196 38.55 1.17 -19.81
N ILE A 197 38.51 2.18 -20.70
CA ILE A 197 37.37 2.56 -21.55
C ILE A 197 36.72 1.36 -22.27
N PHE A 198 37.48 0.34 -22.65
CA PHE A 198 36.93 -0.81 -23.39
C PHE A 198 36.14 -1.80 -22.53
N LEU A 199 36.49 -1.90 -21.25
CA LEU A 199 35.88 -2.84 -20.32
C LEU A 199 34.87 -2.13 -19.40
N PHE A 200 34.96 -0.80 -19.29
CA PHE A 200 34.19 0.00 -18.35
C PHE A 200 32.66 -0.16 -18.46
N PRO A 201 32.02 -0.23 -19.65
CA PRO A 201 30.59 -0.56 -19.74
C PRO A 201 30.28 -1.91 -19.09
N GLY A 202 31.06 -2.95 -19.41
CA GLY A 202 30.89 -4.27 -18.81
C GLY A 202 31.22 -4.33 -17.31
N THR A 203 32.18 -3.52 -16.84
CA THR A 203 32.47 -3.40 -15.40
C THR A 203 31.33 -2.70 -14.66
N VAL A 204 30.72 -1.68 -15.26
CA VAL A 204 29.54 -1.01 -14.67
C VAL A 204 28.31 -1.93 -14.73
N SER A 205 28.05 -2.62 -15.85
CA SER A 205 26.99 -3.65 -15.95
C SER A 205 27.18 -4.76 -14.91
N TYR A 206 28.41 -5.23 -14.72
CA TYR A 206 28.77 -6.20 -13.68
C TYR A 206 28.55 -5.66 -12.27
N LEU A 207 29.00 -4.43 -11.97
CA LEU A 207 28.78 -3.82 -10.65
C LEU A 207 27.28 -3.61 -10.36
N LEU A 208 26.48 -3.20 -11.35
CA LEU A 208 25.03 -3.09 -11.24
C LEU A 208 24.39 -4.45 -10.98
N LEU A 209 24.83 -5.51 -11.69
CA LEU A 209 24.37 -6.88 -11.46
C LEU A 209 24.74 -7.38 -10.06
N SER A 210 25.98 -7.18 -9.60
CA SER A 210 26.41 -7.54 -8.25
C SER A 210 25.64 -6.77 -7.16
N VAL A 211 25.33 -5.49 -7.38
CA VAL A 211 24.52 -4.67 -6.46
C VAL A 211 23.08 -5.18 -6.40
N CYS A 212 22.46 -5.52 -7.54
CA CYS A 212 21.11 -6.10 -7.56
C CYS A 212 21.05 -7.44 -6.82
N LEU A 213 21.97 -8.35 -7.15
CA LEU A 213 22.05 -9.65 -6.49
C LEU A 213 22.27 -9.47 -4.98
N SER A 214 23.04 -8.46 -4.54
CA SER A 214 23.27 -8.17 -3.12
C SER A 214 22.07 -7.58 -2.38
N LYS A 215 21.13 -6.96 -3.09
CA LYS A 215 19.97 -6.28 -2.50
C LYS A 215 18.73 -7.16 -2.39
N LEU A 216 18.47 -8.00 -3.40
CA LEU A 216 17.24 -8.81 -3.52
C LEU A 216 17.10 -9.97 -2.51
N ASN A 217 17.89 -10.01 -1.42
CA ASN A 217 18.10 -11.16 -0.53
C ASN A 217 18.49 -12.51 -1.21
N LEU A 218 18.56 -12.55 -2.54
CA LEU A 218 19.06 -13.63 -3.39
C LEU A 218 20.60 -13.70 -3.41
N PHE A 219 21.27 -13.05 -2.46
CA PHE A 219 22.74 -13.06 -2.37
C PHE A 219 23.26 -14.34 -1.73
N GLU A 220 22.93 -15.48 -2.33
CA GLU A 220 23.83 -16.61 -2.19
C GLU A 220 25.16 -16.22 -2.82
N PHE A 221 26.27 -16.41 -2.10
CA PHE A 221 27.61 -16.04 -2.57
C PHE A 221 27.96 -16.70 -3.92
N GLU A 222 27.24 -17.78 -4.25
CA GLU A 222 27.25 -18.55 -5.49
C GLU A 222 26.77 -17.69 -6.69
N ASP A 223 25.70 -16.90 -6.55
CA ASP A 223 25.23 -15.95 -7.56
C ASP A 223 26.26 -14.82 -7.83
N PHE A 224 26.92 -14.31 -6.77
CA PHE A 224 28.03 -13.37 -6.92
C PHE A 224 29.20 -14.00 -7.68
N LEU A 225 29.62 -15.22 -7.32
CA LEU A 225 30.66 -15.96 -8.04
C LEU A 225 30.32 -16.17 -9.51
N VAL A 226 29.06 -16.49 -9.84
CA VAL A 226 28.64 -16.58 -11.24
C VAL A 226 28.72 -15.22 -11.95
N SER A 227 28.34 -14.12 -11.29
CA SER A 227 28.52 -12.78 -11.88
C SER A 227 29.99 -12.46 -12.18
N VAL A 228 30.92 -12.82 -11.28
CA VAL A 228 32.38 -12.67 -11.46
C VAL A 228 32.88 -13.52 -12.63
N VAL A 229 32.41 -14.76 -12.72
CA VAL A 229 32.74 -15.71 -13.79
C VAL A 229 32.24 -15.19 -15.13
N LEU A 230 30.97 -14.79 -15.24
CA LEU A 230 30.40 -14.19 -16.45
C LEU A 230 31.17 -12.94 -16.87
N PHE A 231 31.51 -12.05 -15.93
CA PHE A 231 32.32 -10.87 -16.22
C PHE A 231 33.69 -11.24 -16.80
N GLY A 232 34.37 -12.24 -16.22
CA GLY A 232 35.63 -12.79 -16.74
C GLY A 232 35.49 -13.37 -18.15
N LEU A 233 34.43 -14.14 -18.39
CA LEU A 233 34.14 -14.75 -19.71
C LEU A 233 33.95 -13.67 -20.78
N PHE A 234 33.07 -12.70 -20.55
CA PHE A 234 32.78 -11.64 -21.52
C PHE A 234 34.01 -10.76 -21.76
N THR A 235 34.70 -10.30 -20.71
CA THR A 235 35.88 -9.43 -20.89
C THR A 235 37.09 -10.17 -21.46
N GLY A 236 37.18 -11.49 -21.26
CA GLY A 236 38.16 -12.38 -21.91
C GLY A 236 37.86 -12.61 -23.38
N ALA A 237 36.62 -12.96 -23.72
CA ALA A 237 36.16 -13.06 -25.11
C ALA A 237 36.37 -11.74 -25.87
N GLN A 238 36.02 -10.60 -25.26
CA GLN A 238 36.23 -9.27 -25.81
C GLN A 238 37.73 -8.98 -26.07
N THR A 239 38.60 -9.36 -25.14
CA THR A 239 40.06 -9.20 -25.27
C THR A 239 40.62 -10.05 -26.41
N LEU A 240 40.16 -11.30 -26.56
CA LEU A 240 40.53 -12.19 -27.67
C LEU A 240 40.04 -11.65 -29.02
N ILE A 241 38.78 -11.19 -29.08
CA ILE A 241 38.18 -10.53 -30.24
C ILE A 241 39.03 -9.35 -30.71
N TYR A 242 39.46 -8.47 -29.80
CA TYR A 242 40.28 -7.31 -30.17
C TYR A 242 41.64 -7.65 -30.80
N GLN A 243 42.16 -8.87 -30.60
CA GLN A 243 43.37 -9.35 -31.28
C GLN A 243 43.17 -9.82 -32.71
N SER A 244 41.93 -10.00 -33.17
CA SER A 244 41.64 -10.45 -34.54
C SER A 244 42.26 -9.50 -35.59
N LYS A 245 42.83 -10.08 -36.65
CA LYS A 245 43.46 -9.32 -37.74
C LYS A 245 42.43 -8.57 -38.59
N SER A 246 41.19 -9.04 -38.66
CA SER A 246 40.13 -8.43 -39.47
C SER A 246 39.51 -7.23 -38.76
N LYS A 247 39.62 -6.04 -39.36
CA LYS A 247 39.00 -4.80 -38.84
C LYS A 247 37.48 -4.92 -38.77
N ILE A 248 36.86 -5.54 -39.78
CA ILE A 248 35.41 -5.73 -39.88
C ILE A 248 34.93 -6.73 -38.82
N PHE A 249 35.62 -7.88 -38.68
CA PHE A 249 35.27 -8.87 -37.66
C PHE A 249 35.29 -8.26 -36.26
N ARG A 250 36.35 -7.50 -35.92
CA ARG A 250 36.45 -6.79 -34.63
C ARG A 250 35.34 -5.78 -34.40
N LEU A 251 34.98 -5.01 -35.42
CA LEU A 251 33.90 -4.03 -35.30
C LEU A 251 32.57 -4.73 -35.00
N LEU A 252 32.20 -5.72 -35.80
CA LEU A 252 30.94 -6.47 -35.65
C LEU A 252 30.86 -7.19 -34.29
N THR A 253 31.90 -7.93 -33.93
CA THR A 253 31.92 -8.70 -32.67
C THR A 253 32.07 -7.80 -31.43
N SER A 254 32.81 -6.69 -31.51
CA SER A 254 32.84 -5.69 -30.43
C SER A 254 31.47 -5.02 -30.28
N SER A 255 30.79 -4.64 -31.36
CA SER A 255 29.45 -4.06 -31.29
C SER A 255 28.46 -5.04 -30.66
N PHE A 256 28.46 -6.30 -31.11
CA PHE A 256 27.63 -7.36 -30.55
C PHE A 256 27.86 -7.53 -29.04
N LEU A 257 29.12 -7.59 -28.58
CA LEU A 257 29.42 -7.72 -27.15
C LEU A 257 28.97 -6.50 -26.32
N HIS A 258 29.01 -5.28 -26.86
CA HIS A 258 28.49 -4.11 -26.14
C HIS A 258 26.95 -4.09 -26.10
N ILE A 259 26.29 -4.56 -27.16
CA ILE A 259 24.84 -4.77 -27.14
C ILE A 259 24.47 -5.80 -26.07
N MET A 260 25.22 -6.91 -25.95
CA MET A 260 25.05 -7.88 -24.86
C MET A 260 25.29 -7.24 -23.48
N TRP A 261 26.32 -6.40 -23.31
CA TRP A 261 26.56 -5.68 -22.05
C TRP A 261 25.44 -4.72 -21.66
N ILE A 262 24.83 -4.04 -22.63
CA ILE A 262 23.68 -3.15 -22.42
C ILE A 262 22.46 -4.00 -22.02
N ILE A 263 22.18 -5.09 -22.73
CA ILE A 263 21.06 -6.00 -22.40
C ILE A 263 21.22 -6.60 -21.00
N LEU A 264 22.44 -7.03 -20.62
CA LEU A 264 22.75 -7.52 -19.27
C LEU A 264 22.66 -6.43 -18.19
N ALA A 265 22.68 -5.14 -18.56
CA ALA A 265 22.48 -4.02 -17.64
C ALA A 265 21.01 -3.61 -17.50
N ILE A 266 20.16 -3.84 -18.50
CA ILE A 266 18.73 -3.48 -18.45
C ILE A 266 18.05 -4.14 -17.24
N LEU A 267 18.24 -5.46 -17.09
CA LEU A 267 17.59 -6.23 -16.01
C LEU A 267 17.97 -5.73 -14.60
N PRO A 268 19.26 -5.60 -14.21
CA PRO A 268 19.59 -5.01 -12.92
C PRO A 268 19.14 -3.54 -12.79
N LEU A 269 19.20 -2.74 -13.86
CA LEU A 269 18.70 -1.36 -13.80
C LEU A 269 17.18 -1.29 -13.58
N SER A 270 16.38 -2.22 -14.11
CA SER A 270 14.94 -2.27 -13.85
C SER A 270 14.63 -2.66 -12.39
N PHE A 271 15.40 -3.58 -11.78
CA PHE A 271 15.26 -3.89 -10.35
C PHE A 271 15.64 -2.70 -9.45
N ILE A 272 16.78 -2.04 -9.70
CA ILE A 272 17.18 -0.85 -8.94
C ILE A 272 16.15 0.28 -9.15
N SER A 273 15.61 0.43 -10.36
CA SER A 273 14.56 1.39 -10.66
C SER A 273 13.31 1.11 -9.82
N TYR A 274 12.81 -0.12 -9.85
CA TYR A 274 11.65 -0.58 -9.06
C TYR A 274 11.85 -0.25 -7.56
N GLU A 275 12.94 -0.74 -6.96
CA GLU A 275 13.24 -0.53 -5.54
C GLU A 275 13.34 0.96 -5.19
N SER A 276 13.99 1.77 -6.05
CA SER A 276 14.17 3.20 -5.80
C SER A 276 12.88 4.04 -5.91
N VAL A 277 11.82 3.50 -6.51
CA VAL A 277 10.51 4.15 -6.64
C VAL A 277 9.56 3.68 -5.54
N TYR A 278 9.49 2.37 -5.32
CA TYR A 278 8.47 1.74 -4.47
C TYR A 278 8.99 1.36 -3.07
N GLY A 279 10.30 1.41 -2.82
CA GLY A 279 10.92 1.08 -1.53
C GLY A 279 11.04 -0.41 -1.21
N GLU A 280 10.52 -1.27 -2.09
CA GLU A 280 10.29 -2.71 -1.84
C GLU A 280 10.91 -3.60 -2.94
N GLU A 281 11.06 -4.89 -2.65
CA GLU A 281 11.47 -5.92 -3.62
C GLU A 281 10.32 -6.30 -4.60
N ILE A 282 10.65 -6.94 -5.73
CA ILE A 282 9.63 -7.45 -6.68
C ILE A 282 9.01 -8.74 -6.12
N SER A 283 7.73 -8.67 -5.75
CA SER A 283 6.96 -9.80 -5.19
C SER A 283 6.61 -10.87 -6.23
N ARG A 284 6.22 -12.08 -5.78
CA ARG A 284 5.65 -13.13 -6.67
C ARG A 284 4.53 -12.55 -7.54
N ASP A 285 3.63 -11.78 -6.93
CA ASP A 285 2.44 -11.29 -7.61
C ASP A 285 2.80 -10.24 -8.69
N GLN A 286 3.91 -9.51 -8.51
CA GLN A 286 4.50 -8.67 -9.57
C GLN A 286 5.20 -9.47 -10.68
N TYR A 287 5.85 -10.61 -10.37
CA TYR A 287 6.30 -11.52 -11.43
C TYR A 287 5.11 -12.10 -12.22
N MET A 288 3.99 -12.40 -11.54
CA MET A 288 2.78 -12.86 -12.21
C MET A 288 2.20 -11.79 -13.13
N ALA A 289 2.07 -10.55 -12.65
CA ALA A 289 1.71 -9.40 -13.49
C ALA A 289 2.68 -9.29 -14.70
N PHE A 290 3.99 -9.41 -14.50
CA PHE A 290 4.98 -9.39 -15.58
C PHE A 290 4.88 -10.58 -16.59
N PHE A 291 4.30 -11.72 -16.22
CA PHE A 291 4.04 -12.82 -17.18
C PHE A 291 2.67 -12.72 -17.85
N GLN A 292 1.80 -11.85 -17.34
CA GLN A 292 0.45 -11.60 -17.83
C GLN A 292 0.40 -10.36 -18.73
N THR A 293 1.22 -9.36 -18.42
CA THR A 293 1.45 -8.15 -19.18
C THR A 293 2.02 -8.45 -20.57
N ASN A 294 2.00 -7.43 -21.42
CA ASN A 294 2.68 -7.43 -22.70
C ASN A 294 3.84 -6.42 -22.71
N THR A 295 4.51 -6.32 -23.86
CA THR A 295 5.65 -5.43 -24.08
C THR A 295 5.36 -3.95 -23.85
N ALA A 296 4.10 -3.51 -23.95
CA ALA A 296 3.72 -2.11 -23.85
C ALA A 296 3.47 -1.62 -22.42
N GLU A 297 2.79 -2.38 -21.57
CA GLU A 297 2.62 -2.05 -20.14
C GLU A 297 3.96 -2.17 -19.39
N ALA A 298 4.84 -3.09 -19.81
CA ALA A 298 6.25 -3.08 -19.40
C ALA A 298 7.02 -1.82 -19.84
N ILE A 299 6.68 -1.19 -20.98
CA ILE A 299 7.25 0.10 -21.40
C ILE A 299 6.62 1.25 -20.61
N GLU A 300 5.30 1.26 -20.41
CA GLU A 300 4.58 2.25 -19.61
C GLU A 300 5.13 2.31 -18.18
N TYR A 301 5.36 1.16 -17.56
CA TYR A 301 6.01 1.06 -16.25
C TYR A 301 7.40 1.71 -16.25
N MET A 302 8.16 1.60 -17.35
CA MET A 302 9.44 2.28 -17.50
C MET A 302 9.27 3.79 -17.74
N GLU A 303 8.31 4.24 -18.52
CA GLU A 303 8.10 5.67 -18.85
C GLU A 303 7.53 6.47 -17.66
N THR A 304 6.59 5.89 -16.93
CA THR A 304 5.96 6.50 -15.74
C THR A 304 6.81 6.36 -14.48
N GLY A 305 7.51 5.22 -14.33
CA GLY A 305 8.22 4.85 -13.11
C GLY A 305 9.71 5.19 -13.10
N THR A 306 10.45 5.17 -14.21
CA THR A 306 11.93 5.17 -14.15
C THR A 306 12.52 6.51 -13.64
N PRO A 307 13.28 6.52 -12.53
CA PRO A 307 13.90 7.74 -12.04
C PRO A 307 14.99 8.27 -13.00
N VAL A 308 15.08 9.60 -13.12
CA VAL A 308 15.98 10.30 -14.05
C VAL A 308 17.46 9.88 -13.88
N ASN A 309 17.89 9.57 -12.66
CA ASN A 309 19.22 9.04 -12.37
C ASN A 309 19.49 7.67 -13.03
N ILE A 310 18.49 6.79 -13.12
CA ILE A 310 18.61 5.50 -13.81
C ILE A 310 18.74 5.71 -15.33
N VAL A 311 17.93 6.62 -15.90
CA VAL A 311 18.06 7.03 -17.31
C VAL A 311 19.45 7.58 -17.61
N ILE A 312 19.99 8.43 -16.73
CA ILE A 312 21.37 8.96 -16.85
C ILE A 312 22.41 7.84 -16.84
N VAL A 313 22.30 6.86 -15.93
CA VAL A 313 23.21 5.70 -15.89
C VAL A 313 23.15 4.90 -17.20
N PHE A 314 21.95 4.66 -17.74
CA PHE A 314 21.76 3.93 -18.98
C PHE A 314 22.34 4.69 -20.21
N VAL A 315 22.10 6.00 -20.31
CA VAL A 315 22.69 6.85 -21.36
C VAL A 315 24.22 6.86 -21.26
N VAL A 316 24.77 6.95 -20.05
CA VAL A 316 26.22 6.87 -19.80
C VAL A 316 26.78 5.52 -20.27
N LEU A 317 26.13 4.39 -19.97
CA LEU A 317 26.51 3.06 -20.46
C LEU A 317 26.54 2.98 -22.00
N ILE A 318 25.54 3.55 -22.69
CA ILE A 318 25.48 3.62 -24.15
C ILE A 318 26.65 4.45 -24.71
N VAL A 319 26.87 5.66 -24.18
CA VAL A 319 27.96 6.56 -24.64
C VAL A 319 29.32 5.91 -24.44
N LEU A 320 29.57 5.29 -23.29
CA LEU A 320 30.81 4.56 -23.00
C LEU A 320 31.00 3.37 -23.96
N SER A 321 29.93 2.64 -24.27
CA SER A 321 29.92 1.54 -25.23
C SER A 321 30.25 2.00 -26.65
N ILE A 322 29.68 3.11 -27.12
CA ILE A 322 29.98 3.70 -28.42
C ILE A 322 31.46 4.14 -28.47
N VAL A 323 31.96 4.83 -27.43
CA VAL A 323 33.36 5.27 -27.34
C VAL A 323 34.33 4.08 -27.33
N SER A 324 33.97 2.99 -26.65
CA SER A 324 34.70 1.72 -26.66
C SER A 324 34.77 1.10 -28.06
N VAL A 325 33.62 0.90 -28.72
CA VAL A 325 33.55 0.33 -30.08
C VAL A 325 34.34 1.18 -31.07
N LEU A 326 34.26 2.51 -31.00
CA LEU A 326 35.01 3.40 -31.89
C LEU A 326 36.53 3.34 -31.67
N LYS A 327 36.98 3.27 -30.41
CA LYS A 327 38.42 3.21 -30.08
C LYS A 327 39.05 1.82 -30.32
N SER A 328 38.25 0.76 -30.49
CA SER A 328 38.73 -0.61 -30.80
C SER A 328 39.62 -0.70 -32.05
N ARG A 329 39.56 0.32 -32.90
CA ARG A 329 40.36 0.48 -34.11
C ARG A 329 41.86 0.70 -33.84
N VAL A 330 42.24 1.11 -32.63
CA VAL A 330 43.61 1.56 -32.28
C VAL A 330 44.17 0.79 -31.08
N GLN A 331 44.65 -0.44 -31.31
CA GLN A 331 45.18 -1.29 -30.23
C GLN A 331 46.49 -1.98 -30.59
N LYS A 332 47.41 -2.04 -29.62
CA LYS A 332 48.65 -2.83 -29.69
C LYS A 332 48.33 -4.32 -29.56
N ARG A 333 49.09 -5.19 -30.23
CA ARG A 333 48.90 -6.64 -30.09
C ARG A 333 49.38 -7.15 -28.73
N ILE A 334 48.62 -8.07 -28.15
CA ILE A 334 48.98 -8.82 -26.94
C ILE A 334 49.95 -9.94 -27.34
N PRO A 335 51.08 -10.14 -26.63
CA PRO A 335 51.98 -11.26 -26.89
C PRO A 335 51.30 -12.62 -26.70
N GLN A 336 51.57 -13.57 -27.59
CA GLN A 336 50.87 -14.87 -27.68
C GLN A 336 50.80 -15.65 -26.35
N LYS A 337 51.87 -15.61 -25.53
CA LYS A 337 51.89 -16.23 -24.19
C LYS A 337 50.78 -15.74 -23.24
N HIS A 338 50.38 -14.48 -23.36
CA HIS A 338 49.29 -13.93 -22.56
C HIS A 338 47.93 -14.29 -23.14
N LEU A 339 47.81 -14.49 -24.47
CA LEU A 339 46.55 -14.97 -25.06
C LEU A 339 46.27 -16.43 -24.69
N ILE A 340 47.30 -17.27 -24.65
CA ILE A 340 47.18 -18.65 -24.13
C ILE A 340 46.70 -18.62 -22.67
N LEU A 341 47.29 -17.77 -21.83
CA LEU A 341 46.86 -17.60 -20.43
C LEU A 341 45.40 -17.09 -20.33
N ILE A 342 45.01 -16.09 -21.12
CA ILE A 342 43.63 -15.58 -21.16
C ILE A 342 42.65 -16.68 -21.56
N SER A 343 42.95 -17.45 -22.61
CA SER A 343 42.09 -18.56 -23.04
C SER A 343 41.96 -19.66 -21.99
N ILE A 344 43.03 -19.97 -21.24
CA ILE A 344 42.99 -20.93 -20.12
C ILE A 344 42.10 -20.40 -18.99
N LEU A 345 42.23 -19.12 -18.62
CA LEU A 345 41.39 -18.51 -17.59
C LEU A 345 39.90 -18.49 -17.97
N VAL A 346 39.58 -18.14 -19.23
CA VAL A 346 38.22 -18.21 -19.79
C VAL A 346 37.69 -19.65 -19.79
N PHE A 347 38.53 -20.64 -20.12
CA PHE A 347 38.11 -22.05 -20.11
C PHE A 347 37.83 -22.58 -18.69
N ILE A 348 38.65 -22.20 -17.70
CA ILE A 348 38.41 -22.52 -16.28
C ILE A 348 37.10 -21.86 -15.81
N GLN A 349 36.87 -20.60 -16.17
CA GLN A 349 35.63 -19.88 -15.87
C GLN A 349 34.40 -20.56 -16.50
N LEU A 350 34.49 -21.08 -17.74
CA LEU A 350 33.39 -21.85 -18.36
C LEU A 350 33.06 -23.13 -17.58
N ILE A 351 34.07 -23.88 -17.14
CA ILE A 351 33.87 -25.09 -16.35
C ILE A 351 33.17 -24.76 -15.02
N LEU A 352 33.61 -23.70 -14.34
CA LEU A 352 33.00 -23.24 -13.09
C LEU A 352 31.56 -22.77 -13.29
N LEU A 353 31.25 -22.08 -14.40
CA LEU A 353 29.87 -21.68 -14.73
C LEU A 353 28.95 -22.91 -14.90
N VAL A 354 29.43 -23.93 -15.63
CA VAL A 354 28.66 -25.16 -15.87
C VAL A 354 28.47 -25.97 -14.59
N GLN A 355 29.49 -26.05 -13.73
CA GLN A 355 29.42 -26.77 -12.46
C GLN A 355 28.44 -26.14 -11.46
N ASN A 356 28.32 -24.80 -11.45
CA ASN A 356 27.48 -24.07 -10.51
C ASN A 356 26.17 -23.54 -11.15
N TRP A 357 25.82 -24.00 -12.36
CA TRP A 357 24.61 -23.57 -13.09
C TRP A 357 23.32 -23.74 -12.27
N ASN A 358 23.24 -24.83 -11.49
CA ASN A 358 22.09 -25.15 -10.65
C ASN A 358 22.02 -24.34 -9.35
N GLN A 359 22.96 -23.42 -9.10
CA GLN A 359 22.99 -22.52 -7.93
C GLN A 359 22.43 -21.12 -8.26
N LEU A 360 21.99 -20.88 -9.50
CA LEU A 360 21.41 -19.60 -9.93
C LEU A 360 19.97 -19.44 -9.45
N ASN A 361 19.80 -19.03 -8.19
CA ASN A 361 18.50 -19.00 -7.52
C ASN A 361 17.54 -17.99 -8.15
N PHE A 362 18.03 -16.82 -8.58
CA PHE A 362 17.21 -15.79 -9.25
C PHE A 362 16.51 -16.31 -10.51
N LEU A 363 17.26 -16.94 -11.42
CA LEU A 363 16.70 -17.49 -12.65
C LEU A 363 15.74 -18.66 -12.37
N GLN A 364 16.01 -19.45 -11.33
CA GLN A 364 15.13 -20.53 -10.91
C GLN A 364 13.79 -20.01 -10.35
N SER A 365 13.78 -18.91 -9.59
CA SER A 365 12.56 -18.27 -9.11
C SER A 365 11.71 -17.75 -10.26
N ALA A 366 12.28 -16.96 -11.18
CA ALA A 366 11.55 -16.43 -12.34
C ALA A 366 11.01 -17.55 -13.26
N VAL A 367 11.81 -18.59 -13.53
CA VAL A 367 11.37 -19.77 -14.30
C VAL A 367 10.33 -20.60 -13.53
N GLY A 368 10.41 -20.63 -12.21
CA GLY A 368 9.45 -21.29 -11.31
C GLY A 368 8.08 -20.63 -11.39
N TYR A 369 8.00 -19.33 -11.13
CA TYR A 369 6.76 -18.55 -11.22
C TYR A 369 6.16 -18.58 -12.64
N TYR A 370 6.98 -18.53 -13.70
CA TYR A 370 6.46 -18.69 -15.06
C TYR A 370 5.84 -20.07 -15.31
N LYS A 371 6.44 -21.16 -14.79
CA LYS A 371 5.86 -22.51 -14.87
C LYS A 371 4.57 -22.63 -14.07
N GLU A 372 4.51 -22.02 -12.89
CA GLU A 372 3.32 -21.95 -12.03
C GLU A 372 2.17 -21.27 -12.79
N TYR A 373 2.37 -20.04 -13.28
CA TYR A 373 1.41 -19.31 -14.12
C TYR A 373 0.90 -20.14 -15.32
N LYS A 374 1.81 -20.75 -16.09
CA LYS A 374 1.43 -21.59 -17.23
C LYS A 374 0.63 -22.83 -16.82
N THR A 375 0.82 -23.34 -15.61
CA THR A 375 0.08 -24.49 -15.08
C THR A 375 -1.33 -24.07 -14.66
N GLU A 376 -1.46 -23.03 -13.83
CA GLU A 376 -2.74 -22.47 -13.38
C GLU A 376 -3.66 -22.14 -14.57
N LEU A 377 -3.12 -21.48 -15.60
CA LEU A 377 -3.84 -21.14 -16.83
C LEU A 377 -4.34 -22.38 -17.59
N VAL A 378 -3.51 -23.41 -17.72
CA VAL A 378 -3.88 -24.66 -18.42
C VAL A 378 -4.95 -25.43 -17.64
N GLU A 379 -4.89 -25.43 -16.31
CA GLU A 379 -5.92 -26.02 -15.46
C GLU A 379 -7.24 -25.25 -15.57
N TYR A 380 -7.21 -23.92 -15.55
CA TYR A 380 -8.40 -23.09 -15.74
C TYR A 380 -9.05 -23.29 -17.10
N LYS A 381 -8.25 -23.33 -18.19
CA LYS A 381 -8.76 -23.67 -19.54
C LYS A 381 -9.48 -25.02 -19.56
N LYS A 382 -8.85 -26.05 -18.98
CA LYS A 382 -9.48 -27.38 -18.83
C LYS A 382 -10.75 -27.33 -17.98
N SER A 383 -10.83 -26.46 -16.98
CA SER A 383 -12.05 -26.24 -16.18
C SER A 383 -13.17 -25.71 -17.06
N VAL A 384 -12.94 -24.61 -17.78
CA VAL A 384 -13.94 -23.98 -18.65
C VAL A 384 -14.37 -24.93 -19.77
N GLU A 385 -13.46 -25.67 -20.39
CA GLU A 385 -13.79 -26.71 -21.39
C GLU A 385 -14.59 -27.86 -20.78
N ARG A 386 -14.22 -28.35 -19.59
CA ARG A 386 -14.96 -29.37 -18.84
C ARG A 386 -16.40 -28.92 -18.58
N PHE A 387 -16.61 -27.68 -18.14
CA PHE A 387 -17.94 -27.13 -17.88
C PHE A 387 -18.72 -26.77 -19.14
N LYS A 388 -18.07 -26.42 -20.26
CA LYS A 388 -18.72 -26.28 -21.58
C LYS A 388 -19.19 -27.62 -22.16
N ASN A 389 -18.40 -28.69 -21.99
CA ASN A 389 -18.65 -29.98 -22.62
C ASN A 389 -19.46 -30.96 -21.74
N MET A 390 -19.67 -30.65 -20.45
CA MET A 390 -20.53 -31.42 -19.55
C MET A 390 -21.99 -30.94 -19.59
N ASP A 391 -22.72 -31.39 -20.61
CA ASP A 391 -24.16 -31.11 -20.83
C ASP A 391 -25.12 -31.52 -19.68
N THR A 392 -24.63 -32.14 -18.60
CA THR A 392 -25.47 -32.69 -17.50
C THR A 392 -24.85 -32.66 -16.09
N LYS A 393 -23.95 -31.72 -15.75
CA LYS A 393 -23.44 -31.59 -14.35
C LYS A 393 -23.59 -30.23 -13.68
N VAL A 394 -23.98 -29.19 -14.41
CA VAL A 394 -24.40 -27.91 -13.85
C VAL A 394 -25.90 -27.78 -14.09
N GLU A 395 -26.70 -28.10 -13.09
CA GLU A 395 -28.14 -27.88 -13.12
C GLU A 395 -28.43 -26.47 -12.59
N ALA A 396 -28.49 -25.49 -13.50
CA ALA A 396 -28.92 -24.13 -13.21
C ALA A 396 -30.20 -23.82 -14.00
N THR A 397 -31.16 -23.12 -13.40
CA THR A 397 -32.48 -22.84 -14.00
C THR A 397 -32.97 -21.45 -13.64
N LYS A 398 -33.67 -20.79 -14.57
CA LYS A 398 -34.43 -19.56 -14.33
C LYS A 398 -35.80 -19.69 -14.97
N ASN A 399 -36.85 -19.44 -14.19
CA ASN A 399 -38.24 -19.60 -14.66
C ASN A 399 -38.72 -18.40 -15.50
N GLN A 400 -38.23 -17.19 -15.19
CA GLN A 400 -38.63 -15.96 -15.89
C GLN A 400 -37.80 -15.74 -17.16
N LYS A 401 -38.36 -14.97 -18.08
CA LYS A 401 -37.86 -14.74 -19.44
C LYS A 401 -37.96 -13.27 -19.84
N GLY A 402 -37.23 -12.90 -20.91
CA GLY A 402 -37.21 -11.53 -21.46
C GLY A 402 -36.62 -10.51 -20.49
N GLU A 403 -35.52 -10.83 -19.82
CA GLU A 403 -34.85 -9.95 -18.85
C GLU A 403 -33.42 -9.60 -19.31
N THR A 404 -33.01 -8.35 -19.10
CA THR A 404 -31.73 -7.80 -19.58
C THR A 404 -30.83 -7.38 -18.42
N TYR A 405 -29.66 -7.97 -18.32
CA TYR A 405 -28.67 -7.64 -17.29
C TYR A 405 -27.42 -7.05 -17.95
N VAL A 406 -27.00 -5.86 -17.52
CA VAL A 406 -25.70 -5.29 -17.91
C VAL A 406 -24.77 -5.31 -16.70
N VAL A 407 -23.60 -5.91 -16.87
CA VAL A 407 -22.55 -5.96 -15.84
C VAL A 407 -21.37 -5.20 -16.40
N VAL A 408 -21.09 -4.03 -15.83
CA VAL A 408 -19.94 -3.22 -16.19
C VAL A 408 -18.82 -3.52 -15.19
N ILE A 409 -17.69 -3.98 -15.74
CA ILE A 409 -16.45 -4.23 -15.02
C ILE A 409 -15.57 -3.01 -15.32
N GLY A 410 -15.43 -2.15 -14.31
CA GLY A 410 -14.48 -1.04 -14.31
C GLY A 410 -13.06 -1.53 -14.04
N GLU A 411 -12.08 -0.70 -14.38
CA GLU A 411 -10.65 -0.97 -14.25
C GLU A 411 -10.01 0.11 -13.36
N SER A 412 -9.24 -0.30 -12.35
CA SER A 412 -8.40 0.58 -11.50
C SER A 412 -9.11 1.76 -10.80
N LEU A 413 -10.45 1.82 -10.74
CA LEU A 413 -11.19 2.96 -10.18
C LEU A 413 -11.27 2.94 -8.64
N ASN A 414 -10.72 3.99 -8.03
CA ASN A 414 -10.73 4.28 -6.61
C ASN A 414 -11.98 5.08 -6.23
N LYS A 415 -12.80 4.55 -5.32
CA LYS A 415 -14.02 5.23 -4.86
C LYS A 415 -13.73 6.56 -4.15
N ASN A 416 -12.55 6.68 -3.53
CA ASN A 416 -12.13 7.89 -2.82
C ASN A 416 -11.80 9.07 -3.78
N HIS A 417 -11.86 8.85 -5.10
CA HIS A 417 -11.74 9.87 -6.15
C HIS A 417 -13.08 10.16 -6.86
N MET A 418 -14.20 9.62 -6.37
CA MET A 418 -15.55 9.85 -6.93
C MET A 418 -16.37 10.81 -6.05
N SER A 419 -16.95 11.88 -6.61
CA SER A 419 -17.82 12.79 -5.84
C SER A 419 -19.03 12.06 -5.23
N LEU A 420 -19.47 10.98 -5.87
CA LEU A 420 -20.53 10.07 -5.41
C LEU A 420 -20.27 9.54 -3.99
N TYR A 421 -19.01 9.30 -3.65
CA TYR A 421 -18.56 8.77 -2.36
C TYR A 421 -18.09 9.85 -1.39
N GLY A 422 -18.12 11.13 -1.77
CA GLY A 422 -17.71 12.26 -0.93
C GLY A 422 -16.46 13.01 -1.38
N TYR A 423 -15.83 12.62 -2.51
CA TYR A 423 -14.66 13.33 -3.02
C TYR A 423 -14.97 14.81 -3.36
N HIS A 424 -14.02 15.69 -3.08
CA HIS A 424 -14.21 17.14 -3.07
C HIS A 424 -14.21 17.81 -4.46
N ARG A 425 -13.83 17.06 -5.51
CA ARG A 425 -13.97 17.44 -6.93
C ARG A 425 -15.16 16.69 -7.52
N LYS A 426 -15.93 17.37 -8.39
CA LYS A 426 -17.10 16.79 -9.05
C LYS A 426 -16.69 15.89 -10.22
N THR A 427 -16.14 14.72 -9.89
CA THR A 427 -15.65 13.70 -10.83
C THR A 427 -16.73 12.74 -11.31
N THR A 428 -17.88 12.64 -10.63
CA THR A 428 -18.98 11.74 -11.03
C THR A 428 -20.34 12.42 -11.17
N PRO A 429 -20.44 13.56 -11.90
CA PRO A 429 -21.64 14.40 -11.94
C PRO A 429 -22.92 13.68 -12.38
N PHE A 430 -22.84 12.65 -13.22
CA PHE A 430 -24.00 11.86 -13.61
C PHE A 430 -24.44 10.92 -12.49
N LEU A 431 -23.52 10.12 -11.92
CA LEU A 431 -23.86 9.22 -10.81
C LEU A 431 -24.34 9.97 -9.57
N ASP A 432 -23.76 11.15 -9.28
CA ASP A 432 -24.21 12.08 -8.24
C ASP A 432 -25.72 12.36 -8.40
N SER A 433 -26.17 12.67 -9.62
CA SER A 433 -27.56 13.01 -9.91
C SER A 433 -28.53 11.82 -9.77
N LEU A 434 -28.09 10.59 -10.08
CA LEU A 434 -28.90 9.38 -9.86
C LEU A 434 -28.99 8.98 -8.38
N ASN A 435 -27.96 9.33 -7.59
CA ASN A 435 -27.98 9.12 -6.15
C ASN A 435 -28.90 10.15 -5.45
N GLU A 436 -28.87 11.41 -5.90
CA GLU A 436 -29.79 12.46 -5.41
C GLU A 436 -31.27 12.15 -5.65
N THR A 437 -31.62 11.46 -6.75
CA THR A 437 -33.00 10.99 -7.01
C THR A 437 -33.36 9.68 -6.30
N GLY A 438 -32.39 8.96 -5.72
CA GLY A 438 -32.59 7.65 -5.09
C GLY A 438 -32.85 6.48 -6.07
N GLU A 439 -32.58 6.69 -7.37
CA GLU A 439 -32.61 5.65 -8.41
C GLU A 439 -31.43 4.67 -8.25
N LEU A 440 -30.26 5.16 -7.82
CA LEU A 440 -29.04 4.36 -7.69
C LEU A 440 -28.93 3.66 -6.31
N SER A 441 -28.45 2.42 -6.29
CA SER A 441 -28.04 1.71 -5.08
C SER A 441 -26.51 1.74 -4.97
N VAL A 442 -25.98 2.59 -4.09
CA VAL A 442 -24.54 2.79 -3.87
C VAL A 442 -24.09 1.99 -2.65
N PHE A 443 -23.17 1.03 -2.82
CA PHE A 443 -22.60 0.29 -1.70
C PHE A 443 -21.39 1.02 -1.14
N GLU A 444 -21.40 1.28 0.17
CA GLU A 444 -20.38 2.07 0.87
C GLU A 444 -19.07 1.28 1.07
N ASN A 445 -19.23 -0.02 1.33
CA ASN A 445 -18.20 -0.88 1.91
C ASN A 445 -17.77 -2.03 0.98
N ALA A 446 -17.68 -1.73 -0.32
CA ALA A 446 -17.11 -2.64 -1.31
C ALA A 446 -15.58 -2.58 -1.35
N ILE A 447 -14.95 -3.77 -1.51
CA ILE A 447 -13.50 -3.98 -1.50
C ILE A 447 -13.11 -5.05 -2.54
N ALA A 448 -12.00 -4.86 -3.24
CA ALA A 448 -11.45 -5.86 -4.16
C ALA A 448 -10.77 -7.02 -3.40
N ASN A 449 -10.90 -8.25 -3.91
CA ASN A 449 -10.24 -9.42 -3.31
C ASN A 449 -8.70 -9.43 -3.52
N HIS A 450 -8.18 -8.62 -4.45
CA HIS A 450 -6.76 -8.43 -4.78
C HIS A 450 -6.53 -7.07 -5.46
N THR A 451 -5.28 -6.66 -5.68
CA THR A 451 -4.90 -5.42 -6.39
C THR A 451 -4.56 -5.64 -7.88
N HIS A 452 -5.03 -6.72 -8.50
CA HIS A 452 -4.65 -7.05 -9.89
C HIS A 452 -5.83 -7.71 -10.61
N THR A 453 -6.18 -7.23 -11.80
CA THR A 453 -7.34 -7.62 -12.63
C THR A 453 -7.51 -9.14 -12.73
N MET A 454 -6.43 -9.85 -13.05
CA MET A 454 -6.49 -11.30 -13.27
C MET A 454 -6.74 -12.09 -11.98
N SER A 455 -6.11 -11.69 -10.88
CA SER A 455 -6.39 -12.25 -9.54
C SER A 455 -7.85 -12.03 -9.17
N VAL A 456 -8.33 -10.78 -9.31
CA VAL A 456 -9.70 -10.39 -8.97
C VAL A 456 -10.74 -11.17 -9.77
N LEU A 457 -10.67 -11.09 -11.10
CA LEU A 457 -11.70 -11.65 -11.98
C LEU A 457 -11.66 -13.18 -12.00
N GLY A 458 -10.51 -13.78 -11.68
CA GLY A 458 -10.36 -15.22 -11.48
C GLY A 458 -11.25 -15.77 -10.38
N LEU A 459 -11.36 -15.07 -9.25
CA LEU A 459 -12.32 -15.40 -8.20
C LEU A 459 -13.73 -14.94 -8.59
N SER A 460 -13.92 -13.66 -8.91
CA SER A 460 -15.22 -13.00 -9.15
C SER A 460 -16.13 -13.74 -10.16
N PHE A 461 -15.55 -14.41 -11.17
CA PHE A 461 -16.29 -15.15 -12.20
C PHE A 461 -16.38 -16.67 -11.95
N THR A 462 -16.11 -17.15 -10.74
CA THR A 462 -16.25 -18.55 -10.33
C THR A 462 -16.84 -18.69 -8.94
N GLN A 463 -17.25 -19.90 -8.58
CA GLN A 463 -17.65 -20.21 -7.21
C GLN A 463 -16.50 -20.09 -6.19
N ALA A 464 -15.24 -19.88 -6.60
CA ALA A 464 -14.13 -19.72 -5.65
C ALA A 464 -14.13 -18.32 -5.04
N ASN A 465 -14.06 -18.26 -3.72
CA ASN A 465 -13.89 -17.02 -2.95
C ASN A 465 -12.93 -17.25 -1.78
N GLN A 466 -12.50 -16.17 -1.12
CA GLN A 466 -11.51 -16.22 -0.03
C GLN A 466 -11.96 -17.01 1.21
N LEU A 467 -13.24 -17.43 1.29
CA LEU A 467 -13.83 -18.07 2.47
C LEU A 467 -14.11 -19.57 2.29
N ASN A 468 -14.23 -20.06 1.06
CA ASN A 468 -14.58 -21.46 0.79
C ASN A 468 -13.40 -22.37 0.42
N GLY A 469 -12.22 -21.80 0.18
CA GLY A 469 -10.99 -22.55 -0.11
C GLY A 469 -10.96 -23.27 -1.46
N TYR A 470 -11.92 -23.03 -2.35
CA TYR A 470 -11.85 -23.54 -3.72
C TYR A 470 -10.80 -22.77 -4.54
N LYS A 471 -10.12 -23.47 -5.45
CA LYS A 471 -9.32 -22.82 -6.49
C LYS A 471 -10.20 -22.40 -7.68
N PRO A 472 -9.93 -21.26 -8.34
CA PRO A 472 -10.62 -20.87 -9.59
C PRO A 472 -10.62 -21.95 -10.69
N SER A 473 -9.55 -22.75 -10.80
CA SER A 473 -9.43 -23.85 -11.78
C SER A 473 -10.25 -25.10 -11.43
N GLU A 474 -10.71 -25.21 -10.19
CA GLU A 474 -11.52 -26.34 -9.68
C GLU A 474 -13.00 -25.94 -9.54
N ALA A 475 -13.25 -24.67 -9.21
CA ALA A 475 -14.56 -24.08 -9.03
C ALA A 475 -15.42 -23.99 -10.30
N ALA A 476 -16.73 -23.85 -10.09
CA ALA A 476 -17.72 -23.74 -11.15
C ALA A 476 -17.73 -22.30 -11.74
N PRO A 477 -17.51 -22.08 -13.04
CA PRO A 477 -17.46 -20.74 -13.63
C PRO A 477 -18.85 -20.16 -13.91
N LEU A 478 -19.02 -18.85 -13.76
CA LEU A 478 -20.30 -18.13 -13.85
C LEU A 478 -20.97 -18.26 -15.23
N ILE A 479 -20.21 -18.07 -16.31
CA ILE A 479 -20.78 -18.04 -17.67
C ILE A 479 -21.45 -19.38 -18.07
N PRO A 480 -20.84 -20.56 -17.83
CA PRO A 480 -21.54 -21.85 -17.89
C PRO A 480 -22.81 -21.95 -17.04
N MET A 481 -22.86 -21.39 -15.81
CA MET A 481 -24.09 -21.38 -15.00
C MET A 481 -25.21 -20.64 -15.72
N LEU A 482 -24.93 -19.42 -16.19
CA LEU A 482 -25.92 -18.55 -16.83
C LEU A 482 -26.43 -19.18 -18.13
N LYS A 483 -25.54 -19.79 -18.92
CA LYS A 483 -25.92 -20.52 -20.14
C LYS A 483 -26.79 -21.74 -19.84
N SER A 484 -26.46 -22.53 -18.81
CA SER A 484 -27.32 -23.64 -18.33
C SER A 484 -28.71 -23.13 -17.90
N ALA A 485 -28.77 -21.97 -17.25
CA ALA A 485 -30.01 -21.29 -16.88
C ALA A 485 -30.75 -20.61 -18.06
N GLY A 486 -30.30 -20.79 -19.31
CA GLY A 486 -30.96 -20.27 -20.51
C GLY A 486 -30.69 -18.80 -20.83
N PHE A 487 -29.55 -18.24 -20.39
CA PHE A 487 -29.12 -16.91 -20.79
C PHE A 487 -28.31 -16.92 -22.07
N LYS A 488 -28.59 -15.95 -22.96
CA LYS A 488 -27.67 -15.53 -24.02
C LYS A 488 -26.61 -14.60 -23.41
N THR A 489 -25.34 -14.91 -23.63
CA THR A 489 -24.20 -14.24 -22.97
C THR A 489 -23.34 -13.44 -23.97
N PHE A 490 -23.05 -12.18 -23.64
CA PHE A 490 -22.24 -11.27 -24.45
C PHE A 490 -21.07 -10.71 -23.64
N TRP A 491 -19.90 -10.58 -24.26
CA TRP A 491 -18.74 -9.88 -23.70
C TRP A 491 -18.30 -8.74 -24.63
N LEU A 492 -18.41 -7.50 -24.17
CA LEU A 492 -17.92 -6.29 -24.84
C LEU A 492 -16.69 -5.78 -24.09
N SER A 493 -15.63 -5.38 -24.79
CA SER A 493 -14.35 -5.09 -24.15
C SER A 493 -13.53 -4.04 -24.89
N ASN A 494 -12.93 -3.10 -24.15
CA ASN A 494 -11.82 -2.29 -24.66
C ASN A 494 -10.45 -2.79 -24.16
N GLN A 495 -10.44 -3.65 -23.13
CA GLN A 495 -9.26 -4.42 -22.78
C GLN A 495 -8.71 -5.23 -23.96
N MET A 496 -7.39 -5.42 -24.02
CA MET A 496 -6.72 -6.11 -25.13
C MET A 496 -7.19 -7.55 -25.27
N ARG A 497 -7.60 -7.94 -26.49
CA ARG A 497 -8.13 -9.28 -26.79
C ARG A 497 -7.08 -10.40 -26.67
N TYR A 498 -5.83 -10.08 -27.00
CA TYR A 498 -4.73 -11.04 -27.05
C TYR A 498 -3.45 -10.35 -26.55
N GLY A 499 -3.10 -10.62 -25.29
CA GLY A 499 -1.71 -10.51 -24.87
C GLY A 499 -0.84 -11.52 -25.64
N ILE A 500 0.48 -11.42 -25.49
CA ILE A 500 1.45 -12.35 -26.13
C ILE A 500 1.26 -13.79 -25.58
N TYR A 501 0.50 -13.94 -24.49
CA TYR A 501 0.06 -15.19 -23.91
C TYR A 501 -1.46 -15.21 -23.74
N ASP A 502 -2.04 -16.41 -23.88
CA ASP A 502 -3.37 -16.73 -23.34
C ASP A 502 -3.45 -16.28 -21.87
N ASN A 503 -4.42 -15.44 -21.50
CA ASN A 503 -4.63 -14.98 -20.13
C ASN A 503 -6.03 -15.34 -19.59
N LEU A 504 -6.23 -15.21 -18.28
CA LEU A 504 -7.43 -15.70 -17.59
C LEU A 504 -8.72 -15.00 -18.05
N VAL A 505 -8.67 -13.67 -18.17
CA VAL A 505 -9.79 -12.83 -18.65
C VAL A 505 -10.20 -13.23 -20.07
N SER A 506 -9.24 -13.52 -20.94
CA SER A 506 -9.52 -14.01 -22.30
C SER A 506 -10.29 -15.34 -22.30
N VAL A 507 -10.00 -16.25 -21.36
CA VAL A 507 -10.72 -17.53 -21.23
C VAL A 507 -12.15 -17.32 -20.73
N ILE A 508 -12.36 -16.40 -19.78
CA ILE A 508 -13.69 -15.99 -19.30
C ILE A 508 -14.50 -15.38 -20.47
N ALA A 509 -13.95 -14.40 -21.18
CA ALA A 509 -14.61 -13.77 -22.32
C ALA A 509 -14.97 -14.79 -23.41
N GLN A 510 -14.04 -15.68 -23.79
CA GLN A 510 -14.27 -16.76 -24.77
C GLN A 510 -15.25 -17.85 -24.29
N SER A 511 -15.79 -17.77 -23.07
CA SER A 511 -16.88 -18.64 -22.61
C SER A 511 -18.28 -18.12 -22.95
N CYS A 512 -18.42 -16.83 -23.26
CA CYS A 512 -19.65 -16.22 -23.73
C CYS A 512 -20.03 -16.67 -25.15
N ASP A 513 -21.29 -16.45 -25.54
CA ASP A 513 -21.81 -16.80 -26.87
C ASP A 513 -21.37 -15.83 -27.96
N GLU A 514 -21.23 -14.55 -27.61
CA GLU A 514 -20.72 -13.50 -28.48
C GLU A 514 -19.67 -12.67 -27.75
N THR A 515 -18.58 -12.35 -28.45
CA THR A 515 -17.50 -11.49 -27.94
C THR A 515 -17.22 -10.37 -28.93
N TYR A 516 -16.92 -9.18 -28.41
CA TYR A 516 -16.57 -8.02 -29.22
C TYR A 516 -15.51 -7.19 -28.50
N PHE A 517 -14.36 -7.06 -29.15
CA PHE A 517 -13.21 -6.30 -28.65
C PHE A 517 -12.98 -5.11 -29.57
N ILE A 518 -12.97 -3.90 -29.02
CA ILE A 518 -12.73 -2.66 -29.78
C ILE A 518 -11.24 -2.48 -29.99
N ASN A 519 -10.45 -2.68 -28.94
CA ASN A 519 -9.01 -2.80 -29.07
C ASN A 519 -8.66 -4.04 -29.91
N LYS A 520 -8.17 -3.78 -31.12
CA LYS A 520 -7.76 -4.76 -32.13
C LYS A 520 -6.26 -5.00 -32.14
N ASN A 521 -5.51 -4.32 -31.27
CA ASN A 521 -4.06 -4.43 -31.24
C ASN A 521 -3.67 -5.80 -30.70
N ILE A 522 -2.66 -6.41 -31.32
CA ILE A 522 -2.15 -7.73 -30.95
C ILE A 522 -0.66 -7.54 -30.64
N GLY A 523 -0.31 -7.58 -29.36
CA GLY A 523 1.08 -7.54 -28.90
C GLY A 523 1.81 -6.19 -28.96
N GLU A 524 1.13 -5.07 -29.27
CA GLU A 524 1.73 -3.73 -29.26
C GLU A 524 0.75 -2.66 -28.74
N MET A 525 1.29 -1.72 -27.94
CA MET A 525 0.70 -0.50 -27.35
C MET A 525 -0.48 -0.66 -26.37
N VAL A 526 -0.34 -0.02 -25.19
CA VAL A 526 -1.43 0.19 -24.20
C VAL A 526 -2.47 1.18 -24.73
N VAL A 527 -2.02 2.14 -25.55
CA VAL A 527 -2.86 3.05 -26.33
C VAL A 527 -3.97 2.26 -27.03
N THR A 528 -5.19 2.41 -26.50
CA THR A 528 -6.40 1.86 -27.12
C THR A 528 -6.67 2.60 -28.42
N ASN A 529 -7.07 1.89 -29.48
CA ASN A 529 -7.42 2.53 -30.77
C ASN A 529 -8.60 3.50 -30.65
N ASP A 530 -9.48 3.27 -29.66
CA ASP A 530 -10.66 4.06 -29.36
C ASP A 530 -10.86 4.09 -27.83
N PHE A 531 -11.37 5.19 -27.29
CA PHE A 531 -11.77 5.28 -25.88
C PHE A 531 -13.05 4.46 -25.59
N ASP A 532 -13.29 4.13 -24.31
CA ASP A 532 -14.37 3.24 -23.87
C ASP A 532 -15.78 3.59 -24.37
N GLY A 533 -16.06 4.87 -24.64
CA GLY A 533 -17.30 5.34 -25.25
C GLY A 533 -17.64 4.67 -26.60
N ALA A 534 -16.66 4.11 -27.31
CA ALA A 534 -16.91 3.35 -28.52
C ALA A 534 -17.76 2.08 -28.29
N ILE A 535 -17.73 1.49 -27.08
CA ILE A 535 -18.52 0.29 -26.71
C ILE A 535 -20.02 0.53 -26.85
N ILE A 536 -20.48 1.75 -26.59
CA ILE A 536 -21.90 2.14 -26.58
C ILE A 536 -22.57 1.78 -27.91
N SER A 537 -21.89 1.98 -29.04
CA SER A 537 -22.40 1.63 -30.37
C SER A 537 -22.78 0.14 -30.50
N ARG A 538 -21.94 -0.76 -29.96
CA ARG A 538 -22.20 -2.20 -29.97
C ARG A 538 -23.26 -2.59 -28.94
N LEU A 539 -23.22 -1.99 -27.74
CA LEU A 539 -24.23 -2.20 -26.70
C LEU A 539 -25.63 -1.85 -27.22
N SER A 540 -25.81 -0.68 -27.82
CA SER A 540 -27.06 -0.24 -28.46
C SER A 540 -27.56 -1.24 -29.52
N SER A 541 -26.65 -1.74 -30.38
CA SER A 541 -26.99 -2.74 -31.41
C SER A 541 -27.42 -4.11 -30.87
N ILE A 542 -27.10 -4.42 -29.60
CA ILE A 542 -27.57 -5.61 -28.89
C ILE A 542 -28.90 -5.30 -28.21
N LEU A 543 -28.98 -4.19 -27.46
CA LEU A 543 -30.15 -3.82 -26.68
C LEU A 543 -31.40 -3.52 -27.54
N SER A 544 -31.21 -2.88 -28.69
CA SER A 544 -32.27 -2.58 -29.67
C SER A 544 -32.95 -3.81 -30.30
N LYS A 545 -32.36 -5.00 -30.16
CA LYS A 545 -32.99 -6.25 -30.58
C LYS A 545 -33.92 -6.75 -29.48
N SER A 546 -35.21 -6.79 -29.77
CA SER A 546 -36.20 -7.46 -28.91
C SER A 546 -35.87 -8.96 -28.82
N THR A 547 -36.02 -9.54 -27.62
CA THR A 547 -35.85 -10.97 -27.38
C THR A 547 -36.71 -11.41 -26.19
N ASP A 548 -37.17 -12.66 -26.24
CA ASP A 548 -37.81 -13.37 -25.12
C ASP A 548 -36.79 -14.20 -24.31
N GLU A 549 -35.55 -14.32 -24.78
CA GLU A 549 -34.45 -14.95 -24.03
C GLU A 549 -33.94 -13.99 -22.94
N ASN A 550 -33.50 -14.54 -21.81
CA ASN A 550 -32.74 -13.75 -20.85
C ASN A 550 -31.37 -13.44 -21.47
N ARG A 551 -30.86 -12.22 -21.27
CA ARG A 551 -29.54 -11.83 -21.76
C ARG A 551 -28.71 -11.16 -20.68
N VAL A 552 -27.42 -11.47 -20.67
CA VAL A 552 -26.42 -10.78 -19.86
C VAL A 552 -25.32 -10.23 -20.77
N ILE A 553 -25.00 -8.96 -20.60
CA ILE A 553 -23.97 -8.24 -21.34
C ILE A 553 -22.91 -7.78 -20.35
N PHE A 554 -21.74 -8.42 -20.40
CA PHE A 554 -20.55 -8.00 -19.69
C PHE A 554 -19.85 -6.91 -20.50
N VAL A 555 -19.49 -5.80 -19.87
CA VAL A 555 -18.82 -4.65 -20.46
C VAL A 555 -17.54 -4.41 -19.68
N HIS A 556 -16.39 -4.74 -20.26
CA HIS A 556 -15.07 -4.62 -19.63
C HIS A 556 -14.34 -3.37 -20.16
N LEU A 557 -14.19 -2.39 -19.28
CA LEU A 557 -13.65 -1.07 -19.59
C LEU A 557 -12.12 -1.04 -19.51
N MET A 558 -11.49 -0.02 -20.09
CA MET A 558 -10.11 0.37 -19.77
C MET A 558 -10.08 1.36 -18.58
N GLY A 559 -11.21 2.03 -18.31
CA GLY A 559 -11.49 2.71 -17.04
C GLY A 559 -10.42 3.73 -16.63
N SER A 560 -9.90 3.56 -15.42
CA SER A 560 -8.87 4.42 -14.82
C SER A 560 -7.52 3.69 -14.69
N HIS A 561 -7.21 2.77 -15.61
CA HIS A 561 -5.90 2.13 -15.71
C HIS A 561 -4.76 3.16 -15.85
N GLY A 562 -3.55 2.78 -15.44
CA GLY A 562 -2.30 3.54 -15.61
C GLY A 562 -2.13 4.22 -16.97
N ALA A 563 -1.29 5.27 -17.02
CA ALA A 563 -1.28 6.29 -18.07
C ALA A 563 -2.66 6.96 -18.23
N TYR A 564 -3.16 7.53 -17.13
CA TYR A 564 -4.54 8.02 -16.99
C TYR A 564 -4.94 9.07 -18.04
N ASP A 565 -3.98 9.86 -18.54
CA ASP A 565 -4.16 10.87 -19.59
C ASP A 565 -4.50 10.27 -20.97
N GLU A 566 -4.22 9.00 -21.19
CA GLU A 566 -4.64 8.25 -22.38
C GLU A 566 -6.00 7.52 -22.19
N ARG A 567 -6.72 7.76 -21.09
CA ARG A 567 -8.00 7.08 -20.80
C ARG A 567 -9.24 7.90 -21.16
N TYR A 568 -9.06 9.17 -21.51
CA TYR A 568 -10.13 10.10 -21.86
C TYR A 568 -9.73 11.01 -23.06
N PRO A 569 -10.68 11.48 -23.88
CA PRO A 569 -10.41 12.43 -24.95
C PRO A 569 -10.30 13.87 -24.41
N GLU A 570 -9.68 14.79 -25.18
CA GLU A 570 -9.31 16.15 -24.73
C GLU A 570 -10.47 16.95 -24.10
N GLU A 571 -11.72 16.71 -24.54
CA GLU A 571 -12.91 17.38 -24.00
C GLU A 571 -13.21 17.06 -22.52
N PHE A 572 -12.60 15.99 -21.99
CA PHE A 572 -12.73 15.55 -20.59
C PHE A 572 -11.55 15.96 -19.71
N GLU A 573 -10.59 16.71 -20.23
CA GLU A 573 -9.46 17.26 -19.46
C GLU A 573 -9.92 18.46 -18.59
N ALA A 574 -10.83 18.23 -17.63
CA ALA A 574 -11.42 19.26 -16.79
C ALA A 574 -10.48 19.77 -15.69
N PHE A 575 -9.60 18.91 -15.17
CA PHE A 575 -8.61 19.21 -14.14
C PHE A 575 -7.21 19.30 -14.76
N LYS A 576 -6.57 20.47 -14.64
CA LYS A 576 -5.25 20.79 -15.22
C LYS A 576 -4.39 21.60 -14.23
N GLY A 577 -3.09 21.69 -14.50
CA GLY A 577 -2.14 22.54 -13.76
C GLY A 577 -1.73 22.01 -12.38
N ASP A 578 -1.12 22.85 -11.55
CA ASP A 578 -0.68 22.45 -10.21
C ASP A 578 -1.87 22.22 -9.26
N LEU A 579 -1.73 21.24 -8.35
CA LEU A 579 -2.71 21.04 -7.29
C LEU A 579 -2.67 22.21 -6.30
N ASN A 580 -3.84 22.77 -6.02
CA ASN A 580 -3.96 23.79 -4.98
C ASN A 580 -3.71 23.14 -3.60
N ARG A 581 -2.59 23.49 -2.96
CA ARG A 581 -2.18 23.01 -1.64
C ARG A 581 -3.26 23.21 -0.56
N SER A 582 -4.12 24.22 -0.71
CA SER A 582 -5.23 24.50 0.20
C SER A 582 -6.37 23.46 0.14
N VAL A 583 -6.40 22.68 -0.94
CA VAL A 583 -7.34 21.59 -1.18
C VAL A 583 -6.64 20.25 -0.95
N PHE A 584 -5.44 20.08 -1.51
CA PHE A 584 -4.74 18.80 -1.58
C PHE A 584 -3.69 18.56 -0.48
N GLY A 585 -3.44 19.53 0.40
CA GLY A 585 -2.33 19.42 1.37
C GLY A 585 -0.99 19.27 0.65
N ASN A 586 -0.11 18.43 1.18
CA ASN A 586 1.24 18.19 0.63
C ASN A 586 1.32 17.03 -0.40
N GLN A 587 0.21 16.67 -1.07
CA GLN A 587 0.15 15.55 -2.02
C GLN A 587 0.91 15.81 -3.34
N HIS A 588 1.38 14.75 -4.00
CA HIS A 588 2.14 14.86 -5.26
C HIS A 588 1.22 15.13 -6.48
N PRO A 589 1.49 16.16 -7.29
CA PRO A 589 0.47 16.69 -8.21
C PRO A 589 0.31 15.96 -9.54
N ARG A 590 1.31 15.18 -10.00
CA ARG A 590 1.39 14.76 -11.40
C ARG A 590 0.23 13.86 -11.85
N TYR A 591 -0.23 12.96 -10.98
CA TYR A 591 -1.14 11.88 -11.37
C TYR A 591 -2.61 12.16 -11.05
N ILE A 592 -2.90 12.89 -9.98
CA ILE A 592 -4.28 13.11 -9.48
C ILE A 592 -5.17 13.81 -10.52
N ASN A 593 -4.66 14.79 -11.28
CA ASN A 593 -5.48 15.47 -12.30
C ASN A 593 -5.89 14.56 -13.45
N TYR A 594 -4.93 13.84 -14.03
CA TYR A 594 -5.20 12.88 -15.11
C TYR A 594 -6.11 11.74 -14.64
N TYR A 595 -5.89 11.27 -13.41
CA TYR A 595 -6.77 10.28 -12.78
C TYR A 595 -8.20 10.79 -12.66
N ASP A 596 -8.41 11.95 -12.03
CA ASP A 596 -9.73 12.56 -11.84
C ASP A 596 -10.47 12.85 -13.17
N ASN A 597 -9.73 13.16 -14.24
CA ASN A 597 -10.28 13.29 -15.60
C ASN A 597 -10.73 11.93 -16.17
N SER A 598 -9.98 10.84 -15.94
CA SER A 598 -10.39 9.50 -16.33
C SER A 598 -11.67 9.06 -15.58
N VAL A 599 -11.79 9.40 -14.29
CA VAL A 599 -13.02 9.17 -13.51
C VAL A 599 -14.21 9.91 -14.12
N LEU A 600 -14.01 11.17 -14.53
CA LEU A 600 -15.04 12.00 -15.18
C LEU A 600 -15.46 11.45 -16.54
N TYR A 601 -14.53 10.90 -17.33
CA TYR A 601 -14.87 10.22 -18.56
C TYR A 601 -15.60 8.89 -18.33
N ASN A 602 -15.17 8.09 -17.35
CA ASN A 602 -15.86 6.87 -16.95
C ASN A 602 -17.31 7.15 -16.50
N ASP A 603 -17.56 8.19 -15.68
CA ASP A 603 -18.91 8.64 -15.31
C ASP A 603 -19.79 8.93 -16.54
N TRP A 604 -19.23 9.58 -17.57
CA TRP A 604 -19.93 9.79 -18.83
C TRP A 604 -20.17 8.50 -19.63
N VAL A 605 -19.21 7.56 -19.66
CA VAL A 605 -19.42 6.24 -20.29
C VAL A 605 -20.56 5.49 -19.58
N ILE A 606 -20.61 5.52 -18.25
CA ILE A 606 -21.72 4.93 -17.47
C ILE A 606 -23.04 5.64 -17.77
N SER A 607 -23.04 6.97 -17.97
CA SER A 607 -24.25 7.69 -18.41
C SER A 607 -24.79 7.17 -19.75
N LYS A 608 -23.90 6.83 -20.71
CA LYS A 608 -24.32 6.26 -21.99
C LYS A 608 -24.81 4.81 -21.87
N VAL A 609 -24.16 3.99 -21.04
CA VAL A 609 -24.65 2.62 -20.74
C VAL A 609 -26.05 2.68 -20.12
N PHE A 610 -26.27 3.62 -19.21
CA PHE A 610 -27.54 3.86 -18.57
C PHE A 610 -28.63 4.34 -19.55
N ASP A 611 -28.32 5.31 -20.41
CA ASP A 611 -29.26 5.80 -21.45
C ASP A 611 -29.76 4.64 -22.34
N GLU A 612 -28.82 3.82 -22.83
CA GLU A 612 -29.14 2.64 -23.66
C GLU A 612 -29.98 1.62 -22.88
N LEU A 613 -29.68 1.38 -21.60
CA LEU A 613 -30.43 0.42 -20.78
C LEU A 613 -31.83 0.96 -20.38
N LYS A 614 -31.97 2.26 -20.14
CA LYS A 614 -33.26 2.93 -19.85
C LYS A 614 -34.18 2.95 -21.09
N SER A 615 -33.63 2.79 -22.30
CA SER A 615 -34.40 2.56 -23.53
C SER A 615 -35.09 1.19 -23.60
N VAL A 616 -34.66 0.21 -22.78
CA VAL A 616 -35.27 -1.13 -22.69
C VAL A 616 -36.62 -1.04 -21.95
N SER A 617 -37.67 -0.75 -22.71
CA SER A 617 -39.02 -0.56 -22.19
C SER A 617 -39.80 -1.87 -22.04
N GLY A 618 -40.66 -1.95 -21.01
CA GLY A 618 -41.59 -3.07 -20.78
C GLY A 618 -40.97 -4.39 -20.31
N GLN A 619 -39.65 -4.50 -20.24
CA GLN A 619 -38.90 -5.67 -19.78
C GLN A 619 -38.05 -5.33 -18.55
N PRO A 620 -37.89 -6.22 -17.55
CA PRO A 620 -36.95 -6.01 -16.45
C PRO A 620 -35.51 -5.81 -16.96
N ALA A 621 -34.89 -4.74 -16.48
CA ALA A 621 -33.50 -4.44 -16.74
C ALA A 621 -32.78 -4.00 -15.46
N SER A 622 -31.51 -4.38 -15.33
CA SER A 622 -30.63 -3.93 -14.25
C SER A 622 -29.21 -3.71 -14.72
N MET A 623 -28.53 -2.72 -14.14
CA MET A 623 -27.10 -2.50 -14.28
C MET A 623 -26.40 -2.84 -12.98
N VAL A 624 -25.28 -3.57 -13.06
CA VAL A 624 -24.30 -3.71 -11.98
C VAL A 624 -23.00 -3.07 -12.46
N TYR A 625 -22.38 -2.23 -11.63
CA TYR A 625 -21.05 -1.68 -11.87
C TYR A 625 -20.16 -2.00 -10.68
N PHE A 626 -18.99 -2.59 -10.91
CA PHE A 626 -17.92 -2.66 -9.92
C PHE A 626 -16.58 -2.44 -10.60
N SER A 627 -15.63 -1.80 -9.91
CA SER A 627 -14.22 -1.84 -10.33
C SER A 627 -13.61 -3.16 -9.92
N ASP A 628 -12.70 -3.69 -10.73
CA ASP A 628 -11.95 -4.90 -10.41
C ASP A 628 -11.02 -4.67 -9.20
N HIS A 629 -10.19 -3.63 -9.25
CA HIS A 629 -9.44 -3.08 -8.14
C HIS A 629 -9.40 -1.55 -8.23
N SER A 630 -8.54 -0.95 -7.41
CA SER A 630 -8.35 0.48 -7.24
C SER A 630 -6.85 0.80 -7.28
N GLU A 631 -6.48 2.08 -7.17
CA GLU A 631 -5.09 2.53 -7.16
C GLU A 631 -4.82 3.58 -6.07
N ASP A 632 -3.62 3.54 -5.48
CA ASP A 632 -3.12 4.56 -4.57
C ASP A 632 -2.43 5.69 -5.36
N VAL A 633 -3.28 6.45 -6.05
CA VAL A 633 -2.89 7.61 -6.89
C VAL A 633 -2.27 8.73 -6.05
N LYS A 634 -2.75 8.89 -4.81
CA LYS A 634 -2.29 9.91 -3.85
C LYS A 634 -0.81 9.74 -3.51
N ARG A 635 -0.38 8.50 -3.21
CA ARG A 635 1.03 8.17 -2.98
C ARG A 635 1.82 7.92 -4.27
N GLY A 636 1.14 7.76 -5.41
CA GLY A 636 1.77 7.40 -6.68
C GLY A 636 2.26 5.95 -6.74
N LEU A 637 1.64 5.05 -5.97
CA LEU A 637 2.00 3.63 -5.91
C LEU A 637 1.23 2.75 -6.91
N GLY A 638 0.22 3.31 -7.59
CA GLY A 638 -0.66 2.56 -8.48
C GLY A 638 -1.37 1.43 -7.72
N HIS A 639 -1.41 0.24 -8.31
CA HIS A 639 -1.93 -0.99 -7.71
C HIS A 639 -0.81 -1.95 -7.23
N ASN A 640 0.37 -1.42 -6.87
CA ASN A 640 1.54 -2.23 -6.53
C ASN A 640 1.36 -3.08 -5.26
N SER A 641 1.02 -4.36 -5.45
CA SER A 641 0.89 -5.39 -4.40
C SER A 641 2.10 -5.58 -3.47
N GLY A 642 3.31 -5.20 -3.89
CA GLY A 642 4.51 -5.23 -3.04
C GLY A 642 4.50 -4.12 -1.98
N ALA A 643 3.94 -2.95 -2.33
CA ALA A 643 3.75 -1.80 -1.45
C ALA A 643 2.26 -1.61 -1.12
N PHE A 644 1.57 -2.70 -0.76
CA PHE A 644 0.12 -2.76 -0.60
C PHE A 644 -0.42 -1.66 0.34
N THR A 645 -1.45 -0.94 -0.13
CA THR A 645 -2.29 -0.10 0.73
C THR A 645 -3.76 -0.39 0.48
N PHE A 646 -4.63 -0.13 1.48
CA PHE A 646 -6.07 -0.35 1.31
C PHE A 646 -6.70 0.52 0.22
N GLU A 647 -6.10 1.67 -0.12
CA GLU A 647 -6.54 2.49 -1.26
C GLU A 647 -6.49 1.71 -2.59
N MET A 648 -5.61 0.71 -2.73
CA MET A 648 -5.52 -0.15 -3.93
C MET A 648 -6.69 -1.15 -4.08
N VAL A 649 -7.55 -1.29 -3.06
CA VAL A 649 -8.68 -2.23 -3.06
C VAL A 649 -10.03 -1.57 -2.74
N GLU A 650 -10.06 -0.26 -2.52
CA GLU A 650 -11.29 0.49 -2.23
C GLU A 650 -12.09 0.84 -3.49
N ILE A 651 -12.85 -0.15 -3.96
CA ILE A 651 -13.61 -0.08 -5.20
C ILE A 651 -15.02 0.51 -5.03
N PRO A 652 -15.55 1.21 -6.05
CA PRO A 652 -16.98 1.48 -6.16
C PRO A 652 -17.76 0.21 -6.50
N PHE A 653 -18.99 0.13 -5.99
CA PHE A 653 -19.95 -0.93 -6.31
C PHE A 653 -21.36 -0.36 -6.33
N LEU A 654 -22.01 -0.44 -7.49
CA LEU A 654 -23.27 0.24 -7.78
C LEU A 654 -24.26 -0.73 -8.43
N VAL A 655 -25.53 -0.62 -8.08
CA VAL A 655 -26.62 -1.36 -8.73
C VAL A 655 -27.76 -0.42 -9.08
N TRP A 656 -28.31 -0.56 -10.28
CA TRP A 656 -29.50 0.15 -10.75
C TRP A 656 -30.54 -0.82 -11.32
N PHE A 657 -31.81 -0.47 -11.19
CA PHE A 657 -32.96 -1.26 -11.62
C PHE A 657 -33.95 -0.36 -12.36
N ASN A 658 -34.51 -0.84 -13.49
CA ASN A 658 -35.64 -0.17 -14.12
C ASN A 658 -36.97 -0.50 -13.40
N ASP A 659 -38.00 0.29 -13.66
CA ASP A 659 -39.34 0.13 -13.03
C ASP A 659 -39.93 -1.27 -13.23
N SER A 660 -39.65 -1.92 -14.36
CA SER A 660 -40.12 -3.27 -14.65
C SER A 660 -39.45 -4.32 -13.76
N TYR A 661 -38.16 -4.15 -13.44
CA TYR A 661 -37.46 -4.99 -12.48
C TYR A 661 -37.95 -4.73 -11.05
N VAL A 662 -38.07 -3.45 -10.65
CA VAL A 662 -38.60 -3.07 -9.32
C VAL A 662 -40.00 -3.64 -9.10
N SER A 663 -40.86 -3.62 -10.12
CA SER A 663 -42.21 -4.17 -10.07
C SER A 663 -42.24 -5.71 -10.00
N ARG A 664 -41.27 -6.40 -10.63
CA ARG A 664 -41.19 -7.87 -10.65
C ARG A 664 -40.53 -8.44 -9.39
N TYR A 665 -39.55 -7.72 -8.83
CA TYR A 665 -38.69 -8.19 -7.73
C TYR A 665 -38.58 -7.20 -6.54
N PRO A 666 -39.71 -6.69 -6.00
CA PRO A 666 -39.68 -5.60 -5.01
C PRO A 666 -38.93 -5.96 -3.71
N GLU A 667 -39.10 -7.18 -3.20
CA GLU A 667 -38.39 -7.60 -1.97
C GLU A 667 -36.88 -7.78 -2.19
N LYS A 668 -36.42 -8.08 -3.41
CA LYS A 668 -34.99 -8.12 -3.72
C LYS A 668 -34.39 -6.71 -3.78
N VAL A 669 -35.06 -5.77 -4.46
CA VAL A 669 -34.63 -4.36 -4.47
C VAL A 669 -34.59 -3.76 -3.06
N LYS A 670 -35.58 -4.08 -2.22
CA LYS A 670 -35.61 -3.73 -0.80
C LYS A 670 -34.47 -4.36 0.01
N THR A 671 -34.08 -5.59 -0.32
CA THR A 671 -32.95 -6.29 0.32
C THR A 671 -31.61 -5.67 -0.07
N VAL A 672 -31.41 -5.36 -1.36
CA VAL A 672 -30.26 -4.56 -1.85
C VAL A 672 -30.19 -3.21 -1.12
N LYS A 673 -31.30 -2.47 -1.05
CA LYS A 673 -31.35 -1.18 -0.32
C LYS A 673 -31.12 -1.30 1.19
N LYS A 674 -31.43 -2.45 1.81
CA LYS A 674 -31.11 -2.75 3.22
C LYS A 674 -29.63 -3.07 3.43
N ASN A 675 -28.97 -3.63 2.41
CA ASN A 675 -27.59 -4.13 2.50
C ASN A 675 -26.51 -3.14 2.00
N LEU A 676 -26.87 -1.92 1.57
CA LEU A 676 -25.91 -0.88 1.14
C LEU A 676 -24.74 -0.59 2.11
N PRO A 677 -24.94 -0.53 3.45
CA PRO A 677 -23.82 -0.30 4.39
C PRO A 677 -23.04 -1.58 4.73
N ARG A 678 -23.43 -2.75 4.20
CA ARG A 678 -22.72 -4.00 4.45
C ARG A 678 -21.44 -4.09 3.63
N TYR A 679 -20.47 -4.83 4.17
CA TYR A 679 -19.28 -5.18 3.40
C TYR A 679 -19.62 -6.10 2.24
N PHE A 680 -18.94 -5.85 1.13
CA PHE A 680 -18.93 -6.70 -0.06
C PHE A 680 -17.48 -6.87 -0.52
N SER A 681 -17.08 -8.09 -0.84
CA SER A 681 -15.85 -8.33 -1.60
C SER A 681 -16.20 -8.87 -2.97
N ASN A 682 -15.51 -8.43 -4.02
CA ASN A 682 -15.92 -8.73 -5.39
C ASN A 682 -15.66 -10.20 -5.82
N ASP A 683 -14.94 -11.00 -5.02
CA ASP A 683 -14.98 -12.46 -5.15
C ASP A 683 -16.36 -13.07 -4.88
N LEU A 684 -17.26 -12.34 -4.20
CA LEU A 684 -18.67 -12.70 -3.99
C LEU A 684 -19.60 -12.22 -5.13
N PHE A 685 -19.04 -11.68 -6.23
CA PHE A 685 -19.83 -11.31 -7.42
C PHE A 685 -20.53 -12.52 -8.03
N TYR A 686 -19.96 -13.73 -7.92
CA TYR A 686 -20.59 -14.96 -8.40
C TYR A 686 -21.94 -15.23 -7.73
N GLU A 687 -21.98 -15.26 -6.39
CA GLU A 687 -23.19 -15.43 -5.61
C GLU A 687 -24.19 -14.29 -5.86
N MET A 688 -23.70 -13.04 -5.84
CA MET A 688 -24.51 -11.84 -6.11
C MET A 688 -25.14 -11.85 -7.51
N ALA A 689 -24.42 -12.28 -8.54
CA ALA A 689 -24.94 -12.36 -9.91
C ALA A 689 -26.03 -13.42 -10.05
N LEU A 690 -25.82 -14.63 -9.52
CA LEU A 690 -26.84 -15.69 -9.54
C LEU A 690 -28.10 -15.28 -8.75
N GLY A 691 -27.90 -14.64 -7.60
CA GLY A 691 -28.95 -14.06 -6.76
C GLY A 691 -29.76 -12.99 -7.48
N LEU A 692 -29.10 -11.94 -7.98
CA LEU A 692 -29.70 -10.84 -8.73
C LEU A 692 -30.48 -11.32 -9.97
N MET A 693 -29.95 -12.36 -10.62
CA MET A 693 -30.52 -12.95 -11.82
C MET A 693 -31.59 -14.02 -11.53
N GLU A 694 -31.92 -14.33 -10.27
CA GLU A 694 -32.88 -15.39 -9.89
C GLU A 694 -32.54 -16.76 -10.52
N VAL A 695 -31.24 -17.07 -10.61
CA VAL A 695 -30.73 -18.35 -11.13
C VAL A 695 -30.64 -19.36 -9.99
N LYS A 696 -31.42 -20.44 -10.09
CA LYS A 696 -31.48 -21.51 -9.10
C LYS A 696 -30.60 -22.68 -9.52
N THR A 697 -29.74 -23.13 -8.61
CA THR A 697 -28.85 -24.29 -8.82
C THR A 697 -28.77 -25.14 -7.56
N LYS A 698 -28.34 -26.40 -7.71
CA LYS A 698 -28.18 -27.38 -6.62
C LYS A 698 -26.90 -27.18 -5.79
N ALA A 699 -26.02 -26.26 -6.18
CA ALA A 699 -24.80 -25.97 -5.43
C ALA A 699 -25.15 -25.42 -4.03
N ASN A 700 -24.49 -25.95 -3.00
CA ASN A 700 -24.71 -25.55 -1.61
C ASN A 700 -23.90 -24.30 -1.32
N TYR A 701 -24.55 -23.14 -1.28
CA TYR A 701 -23.89 -21.85 -1.03
C TYR A 701 -23.81 -21.51 0.46
N LEU A 702 -22.71 -20.88 0.84
CA LEU A 702 -22.68 -20.04 2.04
C LEU A 702 -23.64 -18.85 1.83
N PRO A 703 -24.21 -18.26 2.90
CA PRO A 703 -25.14 -17.13 2.80
C PRO A 703 -24.41 -15.80 2.46
N LEU A 704 -23.82 -15.74 1.26
CA LEU A 704 -22.94 -14.67 0.78
C LEU A 704 -23.51 -13.88 -0.41
N ASP A 705 -24.71 -14.23 -0.90
CA ASP A 705 -25.45 -13.40 -1.84
C ASP A 705 -26.00 -12.15 -1.15
N ILE A 706 -25.38 -11.00 -1.41
CA ILE A 706 -25.80 -9.69 -0.85
C ILE A 706 -27.20 -9.22 -1.29
N THR A 707 -27.80 -9.87 -2.29
CA THR A 707 -29.18 -9.62 -2.73
C THR A 707 -30.23 -10.46 -1.99
N ASP A 708 -29.82 -11.44 -1.17
CA ASP A 708 -30.70 -12.30 -0.39
C ASP A 708 -30.82 -11.88 1.09
N THR A 709 -31.97 -12.20 1.69
CA THR A 709 -32.28 -11.85 3.08
C THR A 709 -31.44 -12.62 4.12
N SER A 710 -30.85 -13.75 3.74
CA SER A 710 -29.96 -14.56 4.58
C SER A 710 -28.52 -14.03 4.63
N PHE A 711 -28.15 -13.05 3.80
CA PHE A 711 -26.79 -12.52 3.68
C PHE A 711 -26.13 -12.26 5.04
N ASN A 712 -25.03 -12.97 5.30
CA ASN A 712 -24.31 -12.93 6.56
C ASN A 712 -22.80 -12.97 6.34
N LEU A 713 -22.24 -11.82 5.99
CA LEU A 713 -20.81 -11.54 6.05
C LEU A 713 -20.55 -10.52 7.17
N THR A 714 -19.71 -10.86 8.16
CA THR A 714 -19.33 -9.94 9.24
C THR A 714 -17.97 -9.33 8.97
N GLU A 715 -17.67 -8.19 9.59
CA GLU A 715 -16.39 -7.48 9.44
C GLU A 715 -15.15 -8.37 9.71
N LYS A 716 -15.29 -9.39 10.56
CA LYS A 716 -14.21 -10.32 10.93
C LYS A 716 -13.90 -11.33 9.82
N ASP A 717 -14.85 -11.52 8.91
CA ASP A 717 -14.83 -12.50 7.83
C ASP A 717 -14.50 -11.86 6.47
N VAL A 718 -14.29 -10.53 6.40
CA VAL A 718 -13.91 -9.87 5.14
C VAL A 718 -12.39 -9.84 5.01
N TYR A 719 -11.92 -10.35 3.88
CA TYR A 719 -10.51 -10.40 3.52
C TYR A 719 -10.27 -9.72 2.16
N THR A 720 -9.02 -9.33 1.95
CA THR A 720 -8.46 -8.85 0.70
C THR A 720 -7.03 -9.39 0.55
N TYR A 721 -6.41 -9.11 -0.60
CA TYR A 721 -5.11 -9.60 -1.01
C TYR A 721 -5.02 -11.14 -0.92
N HIS A 722 -6.04 -11.83 -1.42
CA HIS A 722 -6.22 -13.29 -1.35
C HIS A 722 -6.06 -13.86 0.08
N GLY A 723 -6.80 -13.32 1.04
CA GLY A 723 -6.78 -13.81 2.43
C GLY A 723 -5.60 -13.31 3.27
N LYS A 724 -4.60 -12.62 2.69
CA LYS A 724 -3.43 -12.10 3.42
C LYS A 724 -3.77 -10.95 4.36
N LYS A 725 -4.78 -10.13 4.03
CA LYS A 725 -5.17 -8.92 4.78
C LYS A 725 -6.65 -8.99 5.16
N LYS A 726 -6.98 -8.66 6.41
CA LYS A 726 -8.37 -8.49 6.89
C LYS A 726 -8.78 -7.02 6.81
N ILE A 727 -10.07 -6.72 6.77
CA ILE A 727 -10.51 -5.33 6.89
C ILE A 727 -10.37 -4.75 8.31
N ILE A 728 -10.25 -5.61 9.32
CA ILE A 728 -10.00 -5.19 10.71
C ILE A 728 -8.51 -4.94 11.00
N ASP A 729 -7.65 -5.01 9.96
CA ASP A 729 -6.21 -4.77 10.06
C ASP A 729 -5.92 -3.35 10.59
N PRO A 730 -4.99 -3.17 11.53
CA PRO A 730 -4.60 -1.86 12.07
C PRO A 730 -4.26 -0.79 11.01
N GLU A 731 -3.78 -1.18 9.84
CA GLU A 731 -3.39 -0.27 8.76
C GLU A 731 -4.59 0.32 8.01
N TYR A 732 -5.78 -0.30 8.08
CA TYR A 732 -6.97 0.17 7.38
C TYR A 732 -7.65 1.34 8.11
N ARG A 733 -7.04 2.53 8.04
CA ARG A 733 -7.52 3.75 8.72
C ARG A 733 -9.01 4.00 8.53
N ARG A 734 -9.52 3.89 7.30
CA ARG A 734 -10.92 4.20 6.97
C ARG A 734 -11.90 3.36 7.77
N TYR A 735 -11.66 2.05 7.87
CA TYR A 735 -12.45 1.13 8.71
C TYR A 735 -12.47 1.58 10.17
N HIS A 736 -11.30 1.84 10.78
CA HIS A 736 -11.21 2.24 12.19
C HIS A 736 -11.92 3.58 12.44
N ILE A 737 -11.69 4.59 11.59
CA ILE A 737 -12.36 5.90 11.71
C ILE A 737 -13.89 5.76 11.60
N GLN A 738 -14.40 5.03 10.60
CA GLN A 738 -15.84 4.77 10.44
C GLN A 738 -16.44 4.03 11.64
N ARG A 739 -15.74 3.00 12.14
CA ARG A 739 -16.13 2.21 13.31
C ARG A 739 -16.24 3.08 14.56
N HIS A 740 -15.20 3.87 14.85
CA HIS A 740 -15.15 4.72 16.04
C HIS A 740 -16.18 5.82 15.96
N GLN A 741 -16.31 6.53 14.84
CA GLN A 741 -17.31 7.58 14.70
C GLN A 741 -18.74 7.03 14.77
N SER A 742 -19.00 5.84 14.21
CA SER A 742 -20.31 5.17 14.35
C SER A 742 -20.63 4.81 15.81
N ALA A 743 -19.66 4.28 16.56
CA ALA A 743 -19.83 3.95 17.98
C ALA A 743 -20.03 5.21 18.85
N LEU A 744 -19.28 6.29 18.59
CA LEU A 744 -19.42 7.56 19.28
C LEU A 744 -20.78 8.22 18.99
N LEU A 745 -21.28 8.13 17.75
CA LEU A 745 -22.63 8.59 17.41
C LEU A 745 -23.71 7.79 18.15
N GLN A 746 -23.60 6.46 18.22
CA GLN A 746 -24.53 5.60 18.97
C GLN A 746 -24.55 5.92 20.48
N GLN A 747 -23.44 6.39 21.04
CA GLN A 747 -23.32 6.81 22.44
C GLN A 747 -23.71 8.29 22.67
N ASN A 748 -24.21 9.01 21.67
CA ASN A 748 -24.45 10.47 21.67
C ASN A 748 -23.19 11.31 21.97
N GLN A 749 -22.00 10.77 21.71
CA GLN A 749 -20.70 11.40 21.93
C GLN A 749 -20.05 11.97 20.66
N GLY A 750 -20.67 11.84 19.48
CA GLY A 750 -20.13 12.32 18.19
C GLY A 750 -19.96 13.84 18.04
N LEU A 751 -20.34 14.64 19.06
CA LEU A 751 -19.97 16.04 19.22
C LEU A 751 -19.01 16.30 20.39
N LYS A 752 -18.78 15.32 21.28
CA LYS A 752 -17.76 15.38 22.34
C LYS A 752 -16.38 15.15 21.72
N TYR A 753 -16.21 14.15 20.86
CA TYR A 753 -14.93 13.85 20.21
C TYR A 753 -14.95 14.30 18.76
N ILE A 754 -14.04 15.20 18.38
CA ILE A 754 -14.01 15.79 17.02
C ILE A 754 -12.57 15.91 16.47
N PRO A 755 -12.38 15.91 15.14
CA PRO A 755 -11.09 16.10 14.49
C PRO A 755 -10.40 17.43 14.79
N HIS A 756 -9.11 17.36 15.12
CA HIS A 756 -8.17 18.47 15.27
C HIS A 756 -7.58 18.90 13.90
N ARG A 757 -7.41 20.21 13.69
CA ARG A 757 -6.73 20.89 12.57
C ARG A 757 -7.26 20.56 11.18
N VAL A 758 -8.57 20.71 10.98
CA VAL A 758 -9.25 20.52 9.69
C VAL A 758 -9.06 21.77 8.81
N ASN A 759 -7.81 22.06 8.47
CA ASN A 759 -7.41 23.33 7.84
C ASN A 759 -7.54 23.35 6.31
N THR A 760 -7.59 22.19 5.64
CA THR A 760 -7.73 22.11 4.17
C THR A 760 -9.11 21.67 3.73
N LYS A 761 -9.47 22.01 2.48
CA LYS A 761 -10.73 21.54 1.89
C LYS A 761 -10.78 20.01 1.79
N GLY A 762 -9.66 19.34 1.46
CA GLY A 762 -9.59 17.87 1.42
C GLY A 762 -9.91 17.23 2.77
N MET A 763 -9.29 17.74 3.86
CA MET A 763 -9.60 17.27 5.22
C MET A 763 -11.07 17.48 5.59
N LEU A 764 -11.65 18.64 5.26
CA LEU A 764 -13.06 18.93 5.54
C LEU A 764 -14.00 17.91 4.90
N PHE A 765 -13.76 17.56 3.64
CA PHE A 765 -14.61 16.59 2.92
C PHE A 765 -14.46 15.19 3.51
N GLU A 766 -13.24 14.73 3.80
CA GLU A 766 -12.96 13.45 4.47
C GLU A 766 -13.64 13.36 5.86
N VAL A 767 -13.61 14.46 6.63
CA VAL A 767 -14.28 14.58 7.93
C VAL A 767 -15.81 14.51 7.80
N ILE A 768 -16.39 15.20 6.82
CA ILE A 768 -17.84 15.14 6.55
C ILE A 768 -18.26 13.74 6.05
N GLU A 769 -17.46 13.13 5.17
CA GLU A 769 -17.64 11.79 4.60
C GLU A 769 -17.65 10.71 5.70
N HIS A 770 -16.75 10.80 6.67
CA HIS A 770 -16.74 9.94 7.85
C HIS A 770 -17.90 10.19 8.84
N GLY A 771 -18.78 11.15 8.57
CA GLY A 771 -19.96 11.41 9.38
C GLY A 771 -19.69 12.24 10.64
N PHE A 772 -18.54 12.92 10.73
CA PHE A 772 -18.31 13.88 11.81
C PHE A 772 -19.26 15.07 11.69
N LYS A 773 -19.75 15.54 12.85
CA LYS A 773 -20.64 16.71 12.98
C LYS A 773 -19.96 17.88 13.69
N GLY A 774 -18.66 17.80 13.91
CA GLY A 774 -17.86 18.96 14.26
C GLY A 774 -16.38 18.75 14.00
N MET A 775 -15.63 19.85 14.12
CA MET A 775 -14.19 19.93 13.86
C MET A 775 -13.57 21.15 14.57
N GLU A 776 -12.25 21.19 14.63
CA GLU A 776 -11.46 22.39 14.93
C GLU A 776 -10.62 22.83 13.72
N LEU A 777 -10.37 24.15 13.61
CA LEU A 777 -9.43 24.72 12.65
C LEU A 777 -8.65 25.92 13.22
N ASP A 778 -7.41 26.08 12.74
CA ASP A 778 -6.54 27.21 13.05
C ASP A 778 -6.99 28.45 12.26
N LEU A 779 -7.09 29.62 12.92
CA LEU A 779 -7.59 30.86 12.31
C LEU A 779 -6.68 32.06 12.62
N VAL A 780 -6.35 32.83 11.58
CA VAL A 780 -5.66 34.13 11.67
C VAL A 780 -6.57 35.24 11.15
N THR A 781 -6.69 36.31 11.91
CA THR A 781 -7.47 37.51 11.56
C THR A 781 -6.58 38.52 10.84
N GLU A 782 -6.86 38.84 9.60
CA GLU A 782 -6.17 39.89 8.85
C GLU A 782 -7.07 41.10 8.62
N GLU A 783 -6.50 42.29 8.67
CA GLU A 783 -7.15 43.54 8.26
C GLU A 783 -7.02 43.73 6.74
N THR A 784 -8.07 44.25 6.12
CA THR A 784 -8.08 44.62 4.70
C THR A 784 -8.01 46.14 4.52
N GLU A 785 -7.66 46.61 3.32
CA GLU A 785 -7.55 48.05 2.98
C GLU A 785 -8.82 48.89 3.26
N ASN A 786 -9.96 48.25 3.52
CA ASN A 786 -11.23 48.88 3.89
C ASN A 786 -11.60 48.69 5.37
N GLU A 787 -10.62 48.52 6.28
CA GLU A 787 -10.80 48.31 7.73
C GLU A 787 -11.70 47.10 8.12
N ASN A 788 -11.91 46.16 7.18
CA ASN A 788 -12.69 44.95 7.41
C ASN A 788 -11.79 43.76 7.72
N ALA A 789 -12.18 42.95 8.71
CA ALA A 789 -11.46 41.71 9.04
C ALA A 789 -11.78 40.56 8.06
N VAL A 790 -10.75 39.81 7.69
CA VAL A 790 -10.83 38.52 7.00
C VAL A 790 -10.25 37.44 7.89
N PHE A 791 -10.94 36.31 7.98
CA PHE A 791 -10.53 35.16 8.78
C PHE A 791 -9.88 34.13 7.88
N LYS A 792 -8.55 34.12 7.77
CA LYS A 792 -7.81 33.13 6.98
C LYS A 792 -7.59 31.85 7.79
N ILE A 793 -7.62 30.71 7.10
CA ILE A 793 -7.40 29.39 7.72
C ILE A 793 -5.92 29.02 7.65
N GLY A 794 -5.35 28.66 8.80
CA GLY A 794 -3.95 28.28 8.97
C GLY A 794 -3.30 28.89 10.22
N HIS A 795 -2.01 28.63 10.40
CA HIS A 795 -1.19 29.17 11.49
C HIS A 795 -0.23 30.25 10.95
N PHE A 796 0.23 31.17 11.81
CA PHE A 796 1.12 32.30 11.47
C PHE A 796 2.36 32.00 10.62
N GLU A 797 2.86 30.77 10.61
CA GLU A 797 3.98 30.39 9.76
C GLU A 797 3.45 30.19 8.34
N GLU A 798 3.91 30.98 7.36
CA GLU A 798 3.36 31.00 5.99
C GLU A 798 3.15 29.60 5.37
N LYS A 799 4.01 28.64 5.71
CA LYS A 799 3.92 27.24 5.28
C LYS A 799 2.65 26.50 5.72
N PHE A 800 1.86 27.02 6.67
CA PHE A 800 0.59 26.45 7.14
C PHE A 800 -0.63 27.28 6.70
N MET A 801 -0.43 28.39 6.00
CA MET A 801 -1.53 29.23 5.51
C MET A 801 -2.15 28.64 4.23
N THR A 802 -3.47 28.59 4.18
CA THR A 802 -4.21 27.95 3.09
C THR A 802 -4.66 28.93 2.00
N ASN A 803 -4.60 30.24 2.24
CA ASN A 803 -5.28 31.29 1.47
C ASN A 803 -6.81 31.17 1.39
N ASN A 804 -7.44 30.17 2.02
CA ASN A 804 -8.88 30.08 2.18
C ASN A 804 -9.32 30.88 3.42
N THR A 805 -10.60 31.24 3.46
CA THR A 805 -11.23 31.91 4.59
C THR A 805 -12.23 31.03 5.32
N LEU A 806 -12.62 31.42 6.54
CA LEU A 806 -13.74 30.78 7.24
C LEU A 806 -15.05 30.86 6.44
N GLU A 807 -15.24 31.90 5.62
CA GLU A 807 -16.43 31.99 4.78
C GLU A 807 -16.42 30.95 3.64
N ASP A 808 -15.24 30.59 3.10
CA ASP A 808 -15.12 29.51 2.11
C ASP A 808 -15.44 28.14 2.74
N VAL A 809 -14.90 27.87 3.92
CA VAL A 809 -15.20 26.66 4.71
C VAL A 809 -16.71 26.52 4.98
N LEU A 810 -17.36 27.61 5.38
CA LEU A 810 -18.81 27.65 5.61
C LEU A 810 -19.65 27.53 4.33
N GLN A 811 -19.10 27.89 3.16
CA GLN A 811 -19.76 27.65 1.87
C GLN A 811 -19.64 26.21 1.40
N TRP A 812 -18.55 25.50 1.75
CA TRP A 812 -18.36 24.10 1.38
C TRP A 812 -19.28 23.16 2.16
N ASP A 813 -19.62 23.47 3.41
CA ASP A 813 -20.67 22.79 4.19
C ASP A 813 -22.09 23.19 3.73
N THR A 814 -22.38 22.98 2.43
CA THR A 814 -23.63 23.37 1.76
C THR A 814 -24.89 22.78 2.42
N LYS A 815 -24.78 21.59 3.02
CA LYS A 815 -25.86 20.90 3.75
C LYS A 815 -25.91 21.23 5.25
N GLN A 816 -25.07 22.16 5.72
CA GLN A 816 -24.93 22.58 7.14
C GLN A 816 -24.77 21.39 8.12
N GLN A 817 -23.94 20.42 7.74
CA GLN A 817 -23.70 19.21 8.50
C GLN A 817 -22.87 19.44 9.77
N LEU A 818 -22.05 20.48 9.83
CA LEU A 818 -21.16 20.77 10.96
C LEU A 818 -21.91 21.48 12.09
N GLN A 819 -22.42 20.73 13.06
CA GLN A 819 -23.13 21.25 14.21
C GLN A 819 -22.19 21.94 15.24
N LYS A 820 -20.89 21.62 15.25
CA LYS A 820 -19.88 22.26 16.11
C LYS A 820 -18.61 22.65 15.33
N ILE A 821 -18.15 23.89 15.42
CA ILE A 821 -16.89 24.36 14.81
C ILE A 821 -16.07 25.10 15.87
N TRP A 822 -14.89 24.59 16.21
CA TRP A 822 -13.94 25.26 17.09
C TRP A 822 -12.98 26.12 16.27
N LEU A 823 -12.90 27.39 16.61
CA LEU A 823 -12.03 28.38 15.97
C LEU A 823 -10.89 28.70 16.94
N ASP A 824 -9.69 28.17 16.69
CA ASP A 824 -8.48 28.51 17.45
C ASP A 824 -7.86 29.78 16.84
N VAL A 825 -8.18 30.94 17.44
CA VAL A 825 -7.81 32.26 16.92
C VAL A 825 -6.45 32.70 17.46
N LYS A 826 -5.43 32.61 16.59
CA LYS A 826 -4.01 32.73 16.97
C LYS A 826 -3.56 34.14 17.34
N ASN A 827 -4.22 35.17 16.82
CA ASN A 827 -3.67 36.53 16.77
C ASN A 827 -4.57 37.63 17.35
N LEU A 828 -5.49 37.28 18.25
CA LEU A 828 -6.48 38.22 18.76
C LEU A 828 -5.90 39.16 19.84
N ASP A 829 -6.07 40.47 19.68
CA ASP A 829 -5.59 41.49 20.62
C ASP A 829 -6.54 42.70 20.71
N ASP A 830 -6.18 43.71 21.50
CA ASP A 830 -7.00 44.93 21.68
C ASP A 830 -7.17 45.75 20.40
N ALA A 831 -6.24 45.63 19.43
CA ALA A 831 -6.31 46.37 18.18
C ALA A 831 -7.33 45.75 17.21
N ASN A 832 -7.37 44.41 17.11
CA ASN A 832 -8.25 43.71 16.17
C ASN A 832 -9.57 43.18 16.76
N MET A 833 -9.75 43.18 18.09
CA MET A 833 -10.96 42.69 18.78
C MET A 833 -12.29 43.23 18.19
N GLY A 834 -12.32 44.52 17.87
CA GLY A 834 -13.52 45.20 17.36
C GLY A 834 -13.91 44.75 15.95
N MET A 835 -12.94 44.70 15.03
CA MET A 835 -13.18 44.23 13.65
C MET A 835 -13.48 42.74 13.59
N PHE A 836 -12.83 41.93 14.45
CA PHE A 836 -13.12 40.50 14.60
C PHE A 836 -14.59 40.28 14.98
N LEU A 837 -15.07 40.95 16.04
CA LEU A 837 -16.47 40.83 16.46
C LEU A 837 -17.46 41.35 15.41
N SER A 838 -17.12 42.43 14.70
CA SER A 838 -17.93 42.95 13.59
C SER A 838 -18.10 41.90 12.50
N ARG A 839 -16.99 41.32 12.01
CA ARG A 839 -16.98 40.29 10.97
C ARG A 839 -17.68 39.01 11.42
N LEU A 840 -17.48 38.58 12.67
CA LEU A 840 -18.13 37.39 13.20
C LEU A 840 -19.66 37.54 13.25
N ASN A 841 -20.17 38.73 13.62
CA ASN A 841 -21.61 39.03 13.54
C ASN A 841 -22.14 39.14 12.10
N GLN A 842 -21.31 39.50 11.11
CA GLN A 842 -21.71 39.45 9.70
C GLN A 842 -21.89 38.00 9.23
N LEU A 843 -20.93 37.12 9.56
CA LEU A 843 -21.01 35.69 9.21
C LEU A 843 -22.15 34.99 9.95
N ASP A 844 -22.39 35.32 11.23
CA ASP A 844 -23.50 34.78 12.02
C ASP A 844 -24.87 35.03 11.35
N LYS A 845 -25.11 36.24 10.82
CA LYS A 845 -26.34 36.58 10.07
C LYS A 845 -26.57 35.72 8.82
N LYS A 846 -25.51 35.14 8.24
CA LYS A 846 -25.56 34.35 7.01
C LYS A 846 -25.52 32.83 7.28
N TYR A 847 -24.86 32.39 8.36
CA TYR A 847 -24.54 30.99 8.63
C TYR A 847 -25.03 30.45 10.00
N ASN A 848 -25.68 31.29 10.83
CA ASN A 848 -26.19 30.94 12.17
C ASN A 848 -25.09 30.32 13.06
N LEU A 849 -24.06 31.12 13.36
CA LEU A 849 -22.82 30.66 13.99
C LEU A 849 -22.90 30.59 15.51
N LYS A 850 -23.64 31.49 16.18
CA LYS A 850 -23.64 31.59 17.66
C LYS A 850 -23.93 30.29 18.40
N ASN A 851 -24.76 29.42 17.83
CA ASN A 851 -25.13 28.13 18.40
C ASN A 851 -24.21 26.96 17.99
N ARG A 852 -23.25 27.21 17.08
CA ARG A 852 -22.38 26.19 16.45
C ARG A 852 -20.90 26.42 16.72
N ILE A 853 -20.45 27.66 16.97
CA ILE A 853 -19.01 27.96 17.09
C ILE A 853 -18.52 28.05 18.54
N ILE A 854 -17.29 27.58 18.75
CA ILE A 854 -16.44 27.87 19.92
C ILE A 854 -15.38 28.86 19.44
N VAL A 855 -15.27 30.02 20.09
CA VAL A 855 -14.19 31.00 19.82
C VAL A 855 -13.14 30.86 20.91
N GLU A 856 -11.96 30.39 20.55
CA GLU A 856 -10.81 30.26 21.43
C GLU A 856 -9.75 31.32 21.11
N SER A 857 -9.07 31.81 22.15
CA SER A 857 -7.79 32.50 21.96
C SER A 857 -6.94 32.44 23.23
N SER A 858 -5.63 32.57 23.07
CA SER A 858 -4.63 32.74 24.13
C SER A 858 -4.49 34.19 24.63
N THR A 859 -5.29 35.11 24.07
CA THR A 859 -5.22 36.54 24.40
C THR A 859 -5.44 36.84 25.88
N PRO A 860 -4.58 37.65 26.53
CA PRO A 860 -4.77 38.08 27.91
C PRO A 860 -5.77 39.24 28.05
N SER A 861 -6.27 39.77 26.92
CA SER A 861 -7.10 40.97 26.89
C SER A 861 -8.43 40.84 27.66
N PRO A 862 -8.75 41.75 28.60
CA PRO A 862 -10.08 41.88 29.18
C PRO A 862 -11.16 42.36 28.19
N GLU A 863 -10.81 42.72 26.95
CA GLU A 863 -11.75 43.03 25.88
C GLU A 863 -12.32 41.78 25.22
N PHE A 864 -11.72 40.59 25.42
CA PHE A 864 -12.25 39.31 24.91
C PHE A 864 -13.71 39.06 25.34
N LYS A 865 -14.13 39.63 26.49
CA LYS A 865 -15.53 39.65 26.94
C LYS A 865 -16.51 40.26 25.93
N LYS A 866 -16.08 41.12 25.01
CA LYS A 866 -16.93 41.70 23.97
C LYS A 866 -17.54 40.62 23.06
N ILE A 867 -16.82 39.51 22.85
CA ILE A 867 -17.29 38.36 22.05
C ILE A 867 -18.32 37.55 22.85
N SER A 868 -18.07 37.33 24.15
CA SER A 868 -19.00 36.69 25.09
C SER A 868 -20.30 37.51 25.25
N ASP A 869 -20.18 38.82 25.53
CA ASP A 869 -21.28 39.79 25.60
C ASP A 869 -22.03 39.92 24.25
N GLY A 870 -21.38 39.58 23.12
CA GLY A 870 -21.99 39.47 21.80
C GLY A 870 -22.82 38.20 21.56
N GLY A 871 -22.83 37.26 22.52
CA GLY A 871 -23.58 36.01 22.48
C GLY A 871 -22.87 34.82 21.82
N PHE A 872 -21.53 34.86 21.71
CA PHE A 872 -20.74 33.74 21.20
C PHE A 872 -20.14 32.91 22.34
N HIS A 873 -20.04 31.59 22.15
CA HIS A 873 -19.38 30.72 23.12
C HIS A 873 -17.86 30.91 23.09
N THR A 874 -17.29 31.47 24.15
CA THR A 874 -15.86 31.80 24.26
C THR A 874 -15.12 30.83 25.19
N SER A 875 -13.94 30.40 24.77
CA SER A 875 -13.01 29.58 25.56
C SER A 875 -11.69 30.32 25.79
N TYR A 876 -11.18 30.27 27.02
CA TYR A 876 -9.83 30.77 27.32
C TYR A 876 -8.79 29.64 27.23
N TYR A 877 -7.81 29.81 26.36
CA TYR A 877 -6.72 28.86 26.14
C TYR A 877 -5.69 28.91 27.30
N LEU A 878 -5.41 27.76 27.91
CA LEU A 878 -4.38 27.65 28.95
C LEU A 878 -2.98 27.51 28.34
N PRO A 879 -2.00 28.36 28.74
CA PRO A 879 -0.68 28.37 28.13
C PRO A 879 0.16 27.15 28.48
N TYR A 880 0.92 26.63 27.50
CA TYR A 880 1.88 25.52 27.68
C TYR A 880 2.92 25.76 28.80
N SER A 881 3.22 27.01 29.16
CA SER A 881 4.13 27.34 30.28
C SER A 881 3.63 26.88 31.67
N LEU A 882 2.45 26.27 31.75
CA LEU A 882 1.95 25.61 32.96
C LEU A 882 2.64 24.26 33.22
N PHE A 883 3.16 23.58 32.19
CA PHE A 883 3.95 22.36 32.33
C PHE A 883 5.28 22.61 33.06
N ASP A 884 5.86 23.79 32.92
CA ASP A 884 7.14 24.18 33.56
C ASP A 884 7.01 24.39 35.08
N LEU A 885 5.80 24.43 35.63
CA LEU A 885 5.54 24.67 37.04
C LEU A 885 5.71 23.37 37.85
N SER A 886 6.86 23.21 38.50
CA SER A 886 7.14 22.03 39.32
C SER A 886 6.49 22.10 40.72
N ASP A 887 6.48 23.26 41.38
CA ASP A 887 6.07 23.37 42.78
C ASP A 887 4.58 23.77 43.00
N PRO A 888 3.89 23.24 44.03
CA PRO A 888 2.48 23.54 44.29
C PRO A 888 2.15 25.01 44.61
N LYS A 889 3.10 25.81 45.11
CA LYS A 889 2.87 27.23 45.43
C LYS A 889 2.83 28.06 44.16
N SER A 890 3.75 27.83 43.23
CA SER A 890 3.74 28.46 41.91
C SER A 890 2.50 28.04 41.11
N LYS A 891 2.11 26.76 41.16
CA LYS A 891 0.84 26.29 40.56
C LYS A 891 -0.38 27.04 41.10
N ARG A 892 -0.55 27.15 42.42
CA ARG A 892 -1.65 27.92 43.06
C ARG A 892 -1.63 29.41 42.69
N ASN A 893 -0.46 30.04 42.72
CA ASN A 893 -0.32 31.46 42.36
C ASN A 893 -0.74 31.71 40.90
N ARG A 894 -0.31 30.85 39.97
CA ARG A 894 -0.66 30.96 38.55
C ARG A 894 -2.12 30.64 38.28
N ALA A 895 -2.68 29.63 38.96
CA ALA A 895 -4.11 29.31 38.91
C ALA A 895 -4.97 30.51 39.35
N GLN A 896 -4.61 31.19 40.44
CA GLN A 896 -5.34 32.37 40.90
C GLN A 896 -5.31 33.53 39.89
N GLN A 897 -4.19 33.74 39.18
CA GLN A 897 -4.11 34.72 38.10
C GLN A 897 -5.08 34.36 36.96
N ILE A 898 -5.07 33.11 36.52
CA ILE A 898 -5.95 32.59 35.46
C ILE A 898 -7.43 32.70 35.87
N ILE A 899 -7.79 32.36 37.10
CA ILE A 899 -9.15 32.51 37.63
C ILE A 899 -9.61 33.99 37.60
N ASN A 900 -8.73 34.92 37.96
CA ASN A 900 -9.04 36.35 37.91
C ASN A 900 -9.23 36.85 36.46
N GLN A 901 -8.43 36.34 35.53
CA GLN A 901 -8.50 36.66 34.12
C GLN A 901 -9.78 36.10 33.46
N ILE A 902 -10.12 34.83 33.72
CA ILE A 902 -11.38 34.20 33.29
C ILE A 902 -12.60 35.03 33.74
N LYS A 903 -12.58 35.50 35.00
CA LYS A 903 -13.63 36.38 35.56
C LYS A 903 -13.68 37.75 34.86
N SER A 904 -12.54 38.33 34.47
CA SER A 904 -12.51 39.62 33.76
C SER A 904 -12.94 39.51 32.29
N GLN A 905 -12.64 38.38 31.65
CA GLN A 905 -12.99 38.05 30.27
C GLN A 905 -14.40 37.47 30.10
N LYS A 906 -15.10 37.09 31.19
CA LYS A 906 -16.43 36.45 31.17
C LYS A 906 -16.52 35.26 30.19
N VAL A 907 -15.49 34.43 30.09
CA VAL A 907 -15.51 33.27 29.19
C VAL A 907 -16.48 32.21 29.69
N ALA A 908 -17.07 31.45 28.77
CA ALA A 908 -17.97 30.34 29.08
C ALA A 908 -17.22 29.01 29.29
N ALA A 909 -15.99 28.92 28.78
CA ALA A 909 -15.16 27.73 28.86
C ALA A 909 -13.68 28.04 29.13
N ILE A 910 -12.94 27.01 29.50
CA ILE A 910 -11.48 26.95 29.35
C ILE A 910 -11.10 25.81 28.42
N SER A 911 -9.96 25.96 27.76
CA SER A 911 -9.42 24.97 26.84
C SER A 911 -7.93 24.73 27.06
N PHE A 912 -7.52 23.47 26.97
CA PHE A 912 -6.18 23.05 27.41
C PHE A 912 -5.72 21.73 26.79
N ASP A 913 -4.40 21.51 26.85
CA ASP A 913 -3.77 20.23 26.54
C ASP A 913 -4.11 19.21 27.62
N ASN A 914 -4.47 17.98 27.24
CA ASN A 914 -4.84 16.93 28.19
C ASN A 914 -3.79 16.71 29.30
N GLY A 915 -2.49 16.93 29.03
CA GLY A 915 -1.45 16.86 30.05
C GLY A 915 -1.63 17.87 31.22
N LEU A 916 -2.44 18.91 31.04
CA LEU A 916 -2.81 19.88 32.07
C LEU A 916 -4.09 19.50 32.85
N TYR A 917 -4.76 18.38 32.55
CA TYR A 917 -6.02 17.99 33.19
C TYR A 917 -5.91 17.94 34.73
N GLY A 918 -4.84 17.34 35.26
CA GLY A 918 -4.56 17.33 36.70
C GLY A 918 -4.36 18.74 37.28
N PHE A 919 -3.72 19.66 36.54
CA PHE A 919 -3.61 21.07 36.97
C PHE A 919 -4.98 21.76 37.01
N VAL A 920 -5.84 21.49 36.01
CA VAL A 920 -7.19 22.05 35.94
C VAL A 920 -8.03 21.60 37.13
N VAL A 921 -8.11 20.29 37.39
CA VAL A 921 -8.95 19.71 38.45
C VAL A 921 -8.42 20.06 39.86
N GLU A 922 -7.11 20.04 40.08
CA GLU A 922 -6.53 20.29 41.41
C GLU A 922 -6.42 21.79 41.76
N TYR A 923 -6.09 22.66 40.79
CA TYR A 923 -5.74 24.07 41.06
C TYR A 923 -6.71 25.11 40.51
N LEU A 924 -7.36 24.88 39.36
CA LEU A 924 -8.29 25.85 38.76
C LEU A 924 -9.74 25.60 39.21
N GLU A 925 -10.23 24.37 39.07
CA GLU A 925 -11.61 23.96 39.34
C GLU A 925 -12.15 24.47 40.69
N PRO A 926 -11.42 24.41 41.83
CA PRO A 926 -11.92 24.90 43.12
C PRO A 926 -12.24 26.41 43.15
N GLY A 927 -11.68 27.21 42.24
CA GLY A 927 -11.88 28.66 42.15
C GLY A 927 -12.74 29.14 40.97
N LEU A 928 -13.14 28.23 40.08
CA LEU A 928 -14.00 28.50 38.93
C LEU A 928 -15.49 28.39 39.29
N ASN A 929 -16.35 29.10 38.55
CA ASN A 929 -17.78 28.84 38.58
C ASN A 929 -18.04 27.43 37.99
N LYS A 930 -19.00 26.68 38.56
CA LYS A 930 -19.40 25.35 38.08
C LYS A 930 -19.96 25.37 36.65
N GLU A 931 -20.48 26.51 36.21
CA GLU A 931 -20.99 26.72 34.84
C GLU A 931 -19.87 26.79 33.79
N ILE A 932 -18.61 27.03 34.18
CA ILE A 932 -17.48 27.00 33.24
C ILE A 932 -17.25 25.57 32.77
N ILE A 933 -17.42 25.33 31.47
CA ILE A 933 -17.16 24.03 30.86
C ILE A 933 -15.70 23.92 30.40
N TYR A 934 -15.28 22.69 30.11
CA TYR A 934 -13.96 22.36 29.64
C TYR A 934 -14.02 21.86 28.21
N HIS A 935 -13.09 22.35 27.40
CA HIS A 935 -12.71 21.70 26.15
C HIS A 935 -11.23 21.28 26.27
N THR A 936 -10.81 20.21 25.61
CA THR A 936 -9.42 19.73 25.70
C THR A 936 -8.98 19.18 24.36
N TRP A 937 -7.68 19.01 24.15
CA TRP A 937 -7.14 18.20 23.06
C TRP A 937 -6.24 17.10 23.61
N ASP A 938 -6.32 15.92 23.00
CA ASP A 938 -5.53 14.75 23.36
C ASP A 938 -4.84 14.19 22.11
N THR A 939 -3.74 14.83 21.73
CA THR A 939 -2.97 14.48 20.53
C THR A 939 -2.17 13.20 20.67
N SER A 940 -2.29 12.49 21.81
CA SER A 940 -1.75 11.13 22.00
C SER A 940 -2.61 10.05 21.33
N LYS A 941 -3.86 10.37 20.98
CA LYS A 941 -4.85 9.45 20.42
C LYS A 941 -5.24 9.87 19.00
N GLU A 942 -5.32 8.91 18.07
CA GLU A 942 -5.73 9.12 16.68
C GLU A 942 -7.07 8.43 16.38
N PHE A 943 -7.91 9.01 15.52
CA PHE A 943 -9.18 8.37 15.11
C PHE A 943 -9.01 7.00 14.42
N ASN A 944 -7.81 6.74 13.90
CA ASN A 944 -7.40 5.49 13.26
C ASN A 944 -6.80 4.44 14.21
N ASP A 945 -6.67 4.70 15.51
CA ASP A 945 -6.09 3.74 16.46
C ASP A 945 -7.10 2.60 16.74
N PRO A 946 -6.77 1.32 16.51
CA PRO A 946 -7.75 0.21 16.56
C PRO A 946 -8.45 0.01 17.91
N ASP A 947 -7.84 0.48 18.99
CA ASP A 947 -8.31 0.40 20.37
C ASP A 947 -8.81 1.74 20.92
N LEU A 948 -8.98 2.78 20.08
CA LEU A 948 -9.32 4.15 20.48
C LEU A 948 -10.46 4.22 21.51
N LEU A 949 -11.55 3.48 21.31
CA LEU A 949 -12.69 3.50 22.25
C LEU A 949 -12.30 3.05 23.66
N GLN A 950 -11.39 2.07 23.78
CA GLN A 950 -10.84 1.65 25.06
C GLN A 950 -9.92 2.73 25.65
N GLN A 951 -9.05 3.33 24.82
CA GLN A 951 -8.19 4.44 25.24
C GLN A 951 -8.98 5.68 25.70
N LEU A 952 -10.15 5.94 25.12
CA LEU A 952 -11.05 7.01 25.54
C LEU A 952 -11.78 6.66 26.84
N GLN A 953 -12.22 5.42 27.01
CA GLN A 953 -12.90 4.95 28.23
C GLN A 953 -12.01 4.99 29.48
N THR A 954 -10.69 4.87 29.32
CA THR A 954 -9.71 4.94 30.43
C THR A 954 -9.14 6.34 30.67
N ALA A 955 -9.51 7.34 29.85
CA ALA A 955 -9.00 8.70 30.00
C ALA A 955 -9.67 9.46 31.16
N ASP A 956 -8.89 10.25 31.90
CA ASP A 956 -9.36 10.99 33.09
C ASP A 956 -10.55 11.94 32.82
N TYR A 957 -10.75 12.35 31.57
CA TYR A 957 -11.85 13.21 31.09
C TYR A 957 -13.09 12.46 30.60
N TRP A 958 -13.09 11.12 30.60
CA TRP A 958 -14.18 10.29 30.05
C TRP A 958 -15.51 10.59 30.76
N GLU A 959 -15.53 10.41 32.08
CA GLU A 959 -16.71 10.60 32.95
C GLU A 959 -16.94 12.05 33.39
N ASN A 960 -15.98 12.96 33.15
CA ASN A 960 -16.11 14.35 33.59
C ASN A 960 -17.15 15.10 32.76
N GLU A 961 -18.31 15.35 33.37
CA GLU A 961 -19.42 16.07 32.75
C GLU A 961 -19.08 17.50 32.32
N ARG A 962 -18.06 18.15 32.91
CA ARG A 962 -17.62 19.49 32.48
C ARG A 962 -16.89 19.44 31.14
N VAL A 963 -16.31 18.31 30.74
CA VAL A 963 -15.61 18.16 29.45
C VAL A 963 -16.63 17.93 28.33
N LYS A 964 -16.89 18.99 27.55
CA LYS A 964 -17.89 19.00 26.47
C LYS A 964 -17.29 18.83 25.07
N THR A 965 -15.98 19.01 24.91
CA THR A 965 -15.27 18.74 23.65
C THR A 965 -13.86 18.22 23.93
N VAL A 966 -13.43 17.24 23.14
CA VAL A 966 -12.11 16.62 23.13
C VAL A 966 -11.67 16.56 21.66
N LEU A 967 -10.58 17.26 21.32
CA LEU A 967 -9.98 17.18 20.00
C LEU A 967 -9.03 15.99 19.93
N LEU A 968 -9.20 15.13 18.92
CA LEU A 968 -8.34 13.97 18.68
C LEU A 968 -7.62 14.13 17.34
N ARG A 969 -6.47 13.47 17.18
CA ARG A 969 -5.71 13.57 15.93
C ARG A 969 -6.44 12.86 14.78
N PHE A 970 -6.51 13.51 13.63
CA PHE A 970 -7.11 12.97 12.41
C PHE A 970 -6.06 12.88 11.29
N LYS A 971 -5.65 11.66 10.94
CA LYS A 971 -4.51 11.40 10.05
C LYS A 971 -4.92 11.36 8.58
N SER A 972 -5.11 12.54 8.01
CA SER A 972 -5.48 12.75 6.61
C SER A 972 -4.28 12.85 5.66
N PRO A 973 -4.38 12.36 4.40
CA PRO A 973 -3.43 12.71 3.34
C PRO A 973 -3.43 14.22 2.99
N TYR A 974 -4.51 14.94 3.28
CA TYR A 974 -4.69 16.36 2.94
C TYR A 974 -4.14 17.34 4.00
N TYR A 975 -3.36 16.86 4.97
CA TYR A 975 -2.74 17.67 6.02
C TYR A 975 -1.62 18.58 5.48
N LEU A 976 -1.31 19.68 6.20
CA LEU A 976 -0.37 20.75 5.80
C LEU A 976 0.95 20.80 6.58
#